data_AF-A0A7K2VPY3-F1
#
_entry.id   AF-A0A7K2VPY3-F1
#
_cell.length_a   1.000
_cell.length_b   1.000
_cell.length_c   1.000
_cell.angle_alpha   90.00
_cell.angle_beta   90.00
_cell.angle_gamma   90.00
#
_symmetry.space_group_name_H-M   'P 1'
#
loop_
_entity.id
_entity.type
_entity.pdbx_description
1 polymer ?
#
loop_
_entity_poly.entity_id
_entity_poly.type
_entity_poly.pdbx_seq_one_letter_code
_entity_poly.pdbx_strand_id
1 'polypeptide(L)'
;MTAVAAGSLKEAEEPRRYLIAASVARYPKCADWDRPGLVEAREQIVELFTRKLGYRHHTALGVDPTVQQLREQLRAFCTSKERREDDLVVVYLSGHGEVDESGGEHVLLMSDTDPADVSFTALPTAELVRVFSGTKVRRLMLILDTCYSGQGGNELAAAALERLSTTWTQGSSAPGLVIVSSAQPHQQAKAGLFPELLGKAVGGQAVAGHAPKHLSVSAVVQQMNSHVDKPAYQHISLSLLGLTGEPPDFLSNPRHDVRLTDVDLALQDAAEFDEYARRRDTEFHSRFLVRAMGYHGDAVQGWWFCGRHRVLAKLAGWLNRRGGGERQRLPRRDTPAEFVRVVTAGPGSGKTAVLGLLAALTMPERRRTVPLDTLGLAPEQIPCEDSVDVVMYAQNLTNSEVLHGLAAAAGVKASTVGEFLEALGQKHDTSVRPFTVLIDALDEAATPDSLCSQVVRPLIDHSRGRIRLLLGTRPYLLDRLGLTPQQREHPGVVLDLDSPAYADRQALRAYTMRNLIESRRTSPYRRRPDLLEPVGAAVAEAAGRSFLVARVAAYTLASADEVVADPYDPRWRASLPRHAGQAMREDLTRRLGEDARRAADLLRPLAYAEGQGLPWESIWARLASAVSGRPYTDDDLFWLRRNAGSYVVEATENGRSAYRLYHQALTEHLREDTDARAVHSAFVDVLTDSVPYRGDATRDWSRAHPYALHHLATHAAAAHRIDDVLDIPEYLVHATPHTLTPQLQHATTDEARLTAAVYRMGLDLHAPATVAVRRQALALNAARAGATTFQRQLTTHAAPNQWTPVWATGSDFTPALRDTLTGHTDTVTAVACTTLDGTPIAVTVSDDHTVRLWDLTTGQPI
;
A
#
# COMPACT_ATOMS: atom_id res chain seq x y z
N MET A 1 -11.65 56.61 7.11
CA MET A 1 -10.19 56.73 7.08
C MET A 1 -9.61 55.37 6.73
N THR A 2 -8.76 55.35 5.70
CA THR A 2 -7.88 54.26 5.23
C THR A 2 -8.52 52.92 4.85
N ALA A 3 -8.93 52.83 3.58
CA ALA A 3 -9.04 51.58 2.84
C ALA A 3 -7.63 50.98 2.65
N VAL A 4 -7.40 49.78 3.20
CA VAL A 4 -6.21 48.98 2.92
C VAL A 4 -6.57 48.01 1.79
N ALA A 5 -5.74 48.05 0.75
CA ALA A 5 -5.93 47.41 -0.53
C ALA A 5 -6.11 45.89 -0.43
N ALA A 6 -7.13 45.38 -1.14
CA ALA A 6 -7.24 43.98 -1.51
C ALA A 6 -6.08 43.63 -2.46
N GLY A 7 -5.03 43.02 -1.91
CA GLY A 7 -4.00 42.38 -2.71
C GLY A 7 -4.60 41.12 -3.35
N SER A 8 -4.72 41.13 -4.66
CA SER A 8 -5.01 39.93 -5.44
C SER A 8 -3.93 38.88 -5.17
N LEU A 9 -4.32 37.78 -4.54
CA LEU A 9 -3.58 36.53 -4.64
C LEU A 9 -3.57 36.17 -6.13
N LYS A 10 -2.44 36.39 -6.80
CA LYS A 10 -2.19 35.83 -8.13
C LYS A 10 -2.34 34.31 -8.00
N GLU A 11 -3.31 33.73 -8.71
CA GLU A 11 -3.28 32.32 -9.06
C GLU A 11 -1.85 31.97 -9.49
N ALA A 12 -1.22 31.00 -8.83
CA ALA A 12 0.09 30.53 -9.24
C ALA A 12 -0.08 29.91 -10.64
N GLU A 13 0.35 30.62 -11.69
CA GLU A 13 0.35 30.09 -13.05
C GLU A 13 1.06 28.72 -13.07
N GLU A 14 0.43 27.71 -13.69
CA GLU A 14 1.01 26.37 -13.80
C GLU A 14 2.44 26.40 -14.40
N PRO A 15 3.34 25.52 -13.93
CA PRO A 15 4.71 25.47 -14.42
C PRO A 15 4.74 25.17 -15.92
N ARG A 16 5.49 25.98 -16.67
CA ARG A 16 5.54 25.87 -18.12
C ARG A 16 6.45 24.72 -18.53
N ARG A 17 5.96 23.89 -19.46
CA ARG A 17 6.62 22.67 -19.92
C ARG A 17 7.26 22.89 -21.30
N TYR A 18 8.57 22.71 -21.39
CA TYR A 18 9.35 22.92 -22.62
C TYR A 18 10.14 21.68 -23.02
N LEU A 19 10.07 21.32 -24.29
CA LEU A 19 10.85 20.25 -24.91
C LEU A 19 11.84 20.85 -25.89
N ILE A 20 13.10 20.45 -25.81
CA ILE A 20 14.13 20.71 -26.82
C ILE A 20 14.59 19.36 -27.32
N ALA A 21 14.37 19.03 -28.58
CA ALA A 21 14.70 17.73 -29.15
C ALA A 21 15.65 17.90 -30.34
N ALA A 22 16.83 17.29 -30.27
CA ALA A 22 17.83 17.35 -31.33
C ALA A 22 18.35 15.94 -31.68
N SER A 23 18.57 15.72 -32.97
CA SER A 23 19.09 14.46 -33.48
C SER A 23 20.18 14.73 -34.51
N VAL A 24 21.32 14.05 -34.41
CA VAL A 24 22.37 14.06 -35.45
C VAL A 24 22.23 12.78 -36.26
N ALA A 25 21.62 12.91 -37.44
CA ALA A 25 21.37 11.83 -38.38
C ALA A 25 22.38 11.80 -39.54
N ARG A 26 23.04 12.92 -39.86
CA ARG A 26 24.05 13.04 -40.91
C ARG A 26 25.36 13.62 -40.41
N TYR A 27 26.46 13.01 -40.85
CA TYR A 27 27.83 13.36 -40.53
C TYR A 27 28.61 13.63 -41.84
N PRO A 28 28.63 14.87 -42.34
CA PRO A 28 29.26 15.23 -43.63
C PRO A 28 30.72 14.78 -43.79
N LYS A 29 31.46 14.64 -42.68
CA LYS A 29 32.87 14.21 -42.67
C LYS A 29 33.06 12.68 -42.56
N CYS A 30 32.01 11.92 -42.27
CA CYS A 30 32.03 10.46 -42.15
C CYS A 30 30.66 9.84 -42.45
N ALA A 31 30.44 9.45 -43.71
CA ALA A 31 29.16 8.88 -44.14
C ALA A 31 28.79 7.56 -43.41
N ASP A 32 29.76 6.82 -42.88
CA ASP A 32 29.51 5.57 -42.16
C ASP A 32 28.76 5.76 -40.82
N TRP A 33 28.83 6.99 -40.27
CA TRP A 33 28.11 7.40 -39.07
C TRP A 33 26.67 7.86 -39.36
N ASP A 34 26.25 7.94 -40.62
CA ASP A 34 24.89 8.37 -40.95
C ASP A 34 23.84 7.38 -40.41
N ARG A 35 22.83 7.92 -39.75
CA ARG A 35 21.72 7.18 -39.13
C ARG A 35 20.40 7.89 -39.43
N PRO A 36 19.82 7.73 -40.63
CA PRO A 36 18.60 8.45 -41.04
C PRO A 36 17.40 8.15 -40.14
N GLY A 37 17.34 6.96 -39.51
CA GLY A 37 16.27 6.59 -38.57
C GLY A 37 16.20 7.44 -37.30
N LEU A 38 17.24 8.22 -36.96
CA LEU A 38 17.22 9.13 -35.82
C LEU A 38 16.29 10.33 -36.03
N VAL A 39 15.99 10.69 -37.29
CA VAL A 39 15.00 11.73 -37.61
C VAL A 39 13.61 11.28 -37.16
N GLU A 40 13.24 10.04 -37.47
CA GLU A 40 11.95 9.46 -37.04
C GLU A 40 11.88 9.30 -35.51
N ALA A 41 12.97 8.86 -34.88
CA ALA A 41 13.08 8.75 -33.43
C ALA A 41 12.84 10.09 -32.71
N ARG A 42 13.39 11.19 -33.26
CA ARG A 42 13.15 12.55 -32.75
C ARG A 42 11.68 12.95 -32.89
N GLU A 43 11.07 12.71 -34.04
CA GLU A 43 9.65 13.06 -34.27
C GLU A 43 8.72 12.27 -33.33
N GLN A 44 9.02 11.00 -33.03
CA GLN A 44 8.26 10.22 -32.03
C GLN A 44 8.31 10.84 -30.63
N ILE A 45 9.47 11.35 -30.20
CA ILE A 45 9.61 12.05 -28.91
C ILE A 45 8.84 13.37 -28.93
N VAL A 46 8.96 14.15 -30.01
CA VAL A 46 8.22 15.42 -30.17
C VAL A 46 6.72 15.16 -30.08
N GLU A 47 6.21 14.15 -30.79
CA GLU A 47 4.80 13.79 -30.76
C GLU A 47 4.35 13.35 -29.35
N LEU A 48 5.10 12.46 -28.70
CA LEU A 48 4.79 11.96 -27.36
C LEU A 48 4.67 13.10 -26.34
N PHE A 49 5.67 13.97 -26.29
CA PHE A 49 5.74 15.04 -25.30
C PHE A 49 4.72 16.15 -25.58
N THR A 50 4.51 16.51 -26.85
CA THR A 50 3.56 17.59 -27.20
C THR A 50 2.10 17.14 -27.12
N ARG A 51 1.76 15.94 -27.62
CA ARG A 51 0.36 15.47 -27.66
C ARG A 51 -0.11 14.83 -26.37
N LYS A 52 0.74 14.03 -25.70
CA LYS A 52 0.33 13.24 -24.52
C LYS A 52 0.77 13.86 -23.19
N LEU A 53 1.89 14.57 -23.15
CA LEU A 53 2.48 15.08 -21.90
C LEU A 53 2.34 16.60 -21.71
N GLY A 54 1.81 17.31 -22.71
CA GLY A 54 1.49 18.75 -22.62
C GLY A 54 2.70 19.69 -22.72
N TYR A 55 3.78 19.27 -23.38
CA TYR A 55 4.99 20.08 -23.56
C TYR A 55 4.91 20.98 -24.80
N ARG A 56 5.55 22.16 -24.74
CA ARG A 56 5.78 23.02 -25.90
C ARG A 56 7.15 22.71 -26.50
N HIS A 57 7.18 22.29 -27.76
CA HIS A 57 8.43 22.03 -28.46
C HIS A 57 9.11 23.35 -28.89
N HIS A 58 10.35 23.54 -28.49
CA HIS A 58 11.19 24.65 -28.92
C HIS A 58 12.04 24.22 -30.12
N THR A 59 11.72 24.78 -31.29
CA THR A 59 12.21 24.31 -32.59
C THR A 59 13.54 24.93 -33.03
N ALA A 60 14.22 25.69 -32.18
CA ALA A 60 15.50 26.31 -32.54
C ALA A 60 16.54 25.24 -32.91
N LEU A 61 16.58 24.16 -32.13
CA LEU A 61 17.39 22.98 -32.37
C LEU A 61 16.64 22.01 -33.29
N GLY A 62 17.21 21.78 -34.47
CA GLY A 62 16.67 20.92 -35.51
C GLY A 62 17.40 19.57 -35.61
N VAL A 63 17.55 19.10 -36.83
CA VAL A 63 18.34 17.91 -37.19
C VAL A 63 19.77 18.37 -37.54
N ASP A 64 20.76 17.55 -37.20
CA ASP A 64 22.19 17.74 -37.49
C ASP A 64 22.83 19.03 -36.94
N PRO A 65 22.59 19.43 -35.67
CA PRO A 65 23.24 20.61 -35.10
C PRO A 65 24.75 20.45 -34.99
N THR A 66 25.48 21.55 -35.17
CA THR A 66 26.91 21.62 -34.82
C THR A 66 27.11 21.78 -33.31
N VAL A 67 28.32 21.54 -32.80
CA VAL A 67 28.67 21.80 -31.39
C VAL A 67 28.34 23.23 -30.98
N GLN A 68 28.68 24.20 -31.83
CA GLN A 68 28.45 25.62 -31.58
C GLN A 68 26.94 25.93 -31.54
N GLN A 69 26.17 25.43 -32.51
CA GLN A 69 24.72 25.65 -32.59
C GLN A 69 24.01 25.09 -31.35
N LEU A 70 24.35 23.86 -30.93
CA LEU A 70 23.78 23.24 -29.74
C LEU A 70 24.04 24.08 -28.49
N ARG A 71 25.29 24.52 -28.28
CA ARG A 71 25.66 25.35 -27.12
C ARG A 71 24.94 26.70 -27.11
N GLU A 72 25.01 27.43 -28.23
CA GLU A 72 24.45 28.78 -28.32
C GLU A 72 22.93 28.78 -28.15
N GLN A 73 22.23 27.84 -28.77
CA GLN A 73 20.77 27.80 -28.72
C GLN A 73 20.25 27.30 -27.37
N LEU A 74 20.86 26.27 -26.76
CA LEU A 74 20.51 25.85 -25.41
C LEU A 74 20.80 26.98 -24.40
N ARG A 75 21.91 27.71 -24.57
CA ARG A 75 22.24 28.85 -23.71
C ARG A 75 21.24 29.99 -23.88
N ALA A 76 20.97 30.40 -25.12
CA ALA A 76 20.03 31.46 -25.43
C ALA A 76 18.64 31.17 -24.86
N PHE A 77 18.18 29.92 -24.96
CA PHE A 77 16.93 29.47 -24.35
C PHE A 77 16.97 29.63 -22.81
N CYS A 78 18.00 29.10 -22.15
CA CYS A 78 18.09 29.11 -20.68
C CYS A 78 18.32 30.51 -20.08
N THR A 79 18.93 31.44 -20.83
CA THR A 79 19.17 32.82 -20.38
C THR A 79 18.07 33.81 -20.78
N SER A 80 17.04 33.38 -21.50
CA SER A 80 15.94 34.25 -21.90
C SER A 80 15.23 34.87 -20.69
N LYS A 81 14.86 36.15 -20.79
CA LYS A 81 14.13 36.87 -19.73
C LYS A 81 12.77 36.24 -19.42
N GLU A 82 12.22 35.45 -20.35
CA GLU A 82 10.96 34.73 -20.19
C GLU A 82 11.06 33.47 -19.32
N ARG A 83 12.28 33.00 -19.00
CA ARG A 83 12.51 31.80 -18.19
C ARG A 83 12.20 32.05 -16.72
N ARG A 84 11.59 31.05 -16.08
CA ARG A 84 11.27 31.03 -14.65
C ARG A 84 11.96 29.87 -13.95
N GLU A 85 11.98 29.91 -12.62
CA GLU A 85 12.60 28.87 -11.79
C GLU A 85 11.78 27.58 -11.73
N ASP A 86 10.47 27.69 -11.93
CA ASP A 86 9.50 26.59 -11.91
C ASP A 86 9.30 25.91 -13.27
N ASP A 87 9.86 26.47 -14.36
CA ASP A 87 9.79 25.91 -15.71
C ASP A 87 10.37 24.47 -15.74
N LEU A 88 9.60 23.53 -16.30
CA LEU A 88 10.01 22.16 -16.54
C LEU A 88 10.63 22.05 -17.93
N VAL A 89 11.95 21.80 -18.00
CA VAL A 89 12.67 21.69 -19.26
C VAL A 89 13.10 20.26 -19.50
N VAL A 90 12.72 19.69 -20.64
CA VAL A 90 13.16 18.39 -21.13
C VAL A 90 14.06 18.61 -22.34
N VAL A 91 15.28 18.06 -22.31
CA VAL A 91 16.22 18.09 -23.42
C VAL A 91 16.45 16.66 -23.88
N TYR A 92 16.12 16.37 -25.13
CA TYR A 92 16.35 15.08 -25.78
C TYR A 92 17.46 15.22 -26.82
N LEU A 93 18.53 14.45 -26.66
CA LEU A 93 19.66 14.40 -27.59
C LEU A 93 19.84 12.96 -28.08
N SER A 94 19.84 12.77 -29.39
CA SER A 94 20.12 11.46 -30.02
C SER A 94 21.17 11.57 -31.12
N GLY A 95 22.03 10.57 -31.24
CA GLY A 95 23.17 10.59 -32.15
C GLY A 95 24.20 9.54 -31.79
N HIS A 96 25.40 9.68 -32.34
CA HIS A 96 26.54 8.88 -31.90
C HIS A 96 27.17 9.44 -30.62
N GLY A 97 27.54 8.52 -29.73
CA GLY A 97 28.33 8.79 -28.54
C GLY A 97 29.50 7.83 -28.50
N GLU A 98 30.67 8.33 -28.15
CA GLU A 98 31.91 7.56 -28.00
C GLU A 98 32.60 7.93 -26.71
N VAL A 99 33.52 7.08 -26.27
CA VAL A 99 34.39 7.35 -25.12
C VAL A 99 35.76 7.64 -25.70
N ASP A 100 36.29 8.83 -25.45
CA ASP A 100 37.62 9.22 -25.94
C ASP A 100 38.70 8.31 -25.34
N GLU A 101 39.56 7.74 -26.19
CA GLU A 101 40.66 6.86 -25.80
C GLU A 101 41.75 7.61 -25.00
N SER A 102 41.82 8.93 -25.15
CA SER A 102 42.87 9.79 -24.58
C SER A 102 42.55 10.24 -23.14
N GLY A 103 41.28 10.49 -22.85
CA GLY A 103 40.79 11.04 -21.57
C GLY A 103 39.75 10.20 -20.84
N GLY A 104 39.20 9.16 -21.48
CA GLY A 104 38.16 8.31 -20.90
C GLY A 104 36.80 9.01 -20.72
N GLU A 105 36.61 10.19 -21.31
CA GLU A 105 35.37 10.98 -21.20
C GLU A 105 34.37 10.61 -22.32
N HIS A 106 33.08 10.61 -22.01
CA HIS A 106 32.04 10.39 -23.00
C HIS A 106 31.75 11.67 -23.81
N VAL A 107 31.91 11.57 -25.12
CA VAL A 107 31.69 12.65 -26.08
C VAL A 107 30.50 12.37 -26.98
N LEU A 108 29.73 13.41 -27.30
CA LEU A 108 28.66 13.40 -28.29
C LEU A 108 29.24 13.84 -29.65
N LEU A 109 29.11 12.98 -30.66
CA LEU A 109 29.50 13.31 -32.03
C LEU A 109 28.40 14.17 -32.66
N MET A 110 28.77 15.39 -33.04
CA MET A 110 27.91 16.37 -33.70
C MET A 110 28.17 16.40 -35.21
N SER A 111 27.39 17.16 -35.99
CA SER A 111 27.52 17.17 -37.45
C SER A 111 28.86 17.73 -37.95
N ASP A 112 29.56 18.54 -37.15
CA ASP A 112 30.87 19.13 -37.46
C ASP A 112 32.07 18.35 -36.91
N THR A 113 31.83 17.26 -36.17
CA THR A 113 32.88 16.43 -35.57
C THR A 113 33.75 15.78 -36.65
N ASP A 114 35.07 15.89 -36.46
CA ASP A 114 36.09 15.35 -37.35
C ASP A 114 36.51 13.95 -36.89
N PRO A 115 36.37 12.91 -37.72
CA PRO A 115 36.80 11.55 -37.37
C PRO A 115 38.30 11.43 -37.10
N ALA A 116 39.12 12.32 -37.67
CA ALA A 116 40.57 12.31 -37.44
C ALA A 116 40.97 12.96 -36.11
N ASP A 117 40.07 13.70 -35.45
CA ASP A 117 40.33 14.41 -34.20
C ASP A 117 39.05 14.53 -33.36
N VAL A 118 38.49 13.37 -32.98
CA VAL A 118 37.27 13.27 -32.18
C VAL A 118 37.45 13.93 -30.81
N SER A 119 38.62 13.76 -30.18
CA SER A 119 38.96 14.33 -28.87
C SER A 119 38.79 15.85 -28.80
N PHE A 120 39.10 16.58 -29.89
CA PHE A 120 39.03 18.04 -29.90
C PHE A 120 37.72 18.57 -30.49
N THR A 121 37.12 17.85 -31.45
CA THR A 121 35.99 18.34 -32.25
C THR A 121 34.62 17.80 -31.83
N ALA A 122 34.57 16.77 -30.98
CA ALA A 122 33.33 16.29 -30.38
C ALA A 122 32.93 17.13 -29.16
N LEU A 123 31.69 17.01 -28.69
CA LEU A 123 31.22 17.70 -27.49
C LEU A 123 31.34 16.78 -26.26
N PRO A 124 32.20 17.08 -25.27
CA PRO A 124 32.19 16.34 -24.02
C PRO A 124 30.85 16.50 -23.31
N THR A 125 30.25 15.39 -22.89
CA THR A 125 28.87 15.39 -22.37
C THR A 125 28.78 16.20 -21.08
N ALA A 126 29.81 16.12 -20.23
CA ALA A 126 29.94 16.89 -19.00
C ALA A 126 29.90 18.43 -19.23
N GLU A 127 30.24 18.92 -20.43
CA GLU A 127 30.17 20.35 -20.72
C GLU A 127 28.76 20.88 -20.91
N LEU A 128 27.77 20.02 -21.18
CA LEU A 128 26.36 20.43 -21.25
C LEU A 128 25.90 21.08 -19.94
N VAL A 129 26.43 20.67 -18.79
CA VAL A 129 26.15 21.29 -17.48
C VAL A 129 26.44 22.80 -17.48
N ARG A 130 27.51 23.23 -18.16
CA ARG A 130 27.92 24.65 -18.20
C ARG A 130 26.87 25.54 -18.85
N VAL A 131 26.10 24.99 -19.79
CA VAL A 131 25.03 25.73 -20.46
C VAL A 131 23.96 26.16 -19.45
N PHE A 132 23.71 25.34 -18.43
CA PHE A 132 22.68 25.56 -17.41
C PHE A 132 23.19 26.34 -16.19
N SER A 133 24.50 26.40 -15.97
CA SER A 133 25.11 27.17 -14.87
C SER A 133 24.81 28.67 -14.96
N GLY A 134 24.37 29.26 -13.83
CA GLY A 134 24.03 30.69 -13.75
C GLY A 134 22.74 31.08 -14.49
N THR A 135 21.86 30.12 -14.78
CA THR A 135 20.55 30.38 -15.39
C THR A 135 19.40 30.26 -14.38
N LYS A 136 18.21 30.72 -14.77
CA LYS A 136 17.00 30.61 -13.92
C LYS A 136 16.40 29.20 -13.90
N VAL A 137 16.75 28.33 -14.84
CA VAL A 137 16.14 26.98 -14.95
C VAL A 137 16.64 26.10 -13.80
N ARG A 138 15.71 25.58 -12.98
CA ARG A 138 16.05 24.71 -11.83
C ARG A 138 15.52 23.27 -11.95
N ARG A 139 14.63 22.99 -12.90
CA ARG A 139 14.01 21.66 -13.11
C ARG A 139 14.29 21.16 -14.53
N LEU A 140 15.29 20.31 -14.65
CA LEU A 140 15.81 19.83 -15.93
C LEU A 140 15.76 18.31 -16.02
N MET A 141 15.23 17.79 -17.13
CA MET A 141 15.34 16.39 -17.50
C MET A 141 16.15 16.28 -18.79
N LEU A 142 17.28 15.59 -18.74
CA LEU A 142 18.11 15.30 -19.91
C LEU A 142 17.94 13.83 -20.31
N ILE A 143 17.62 13.61 -21.56
CA ILE A 143 17.48 12.29 -22.17
C ILE A 143 18.58 12.13 -23.21
N LEU A 144 19.50 11.20 -22.96
CA LEU A 144 20.62 10.87 -23.83
C LEU A 144 20.35 9.54 -24.54
N ASP A 145 19.98 9.60 -25.82
CA ASP A 145 19.78 8.44 -26.68
C ASP A 145 20.97 8.23 -27.63
N THR A 146 22.12 7.88 -27.03
CA THR A 146 23.39 7.59 -27.73
C THR A 146 24.04 6.31 -27.20
N CYS A 147 24.95 5.72 -27.99
CA CYS A 147 25.81 4.64 -27.51
C CYS A 147 26.67 5.12 -26.34
N TYR A 148 26.96 4.23 -25.38
CA TYR A 148 27.74 4.53 -24.16
C TYR A 148 27.19 5.67 -23.28
N SER A 149 25.95 6.10 -23.50
CA SER A 149 25.29 7.22 -22.79
C SER A 149 25.20 7.05 -21.27
N GLY A 150 25.32 5.83 -20.75
CA GLY A 150 25.39 5.57 -19.30
C GLY A 150 26.68 6.08 -18.66
N GLN A 151 27.80 6.07 -19.40
CA GLN A 151 29.05 6.69 -18.94
C GLN A 151 28.93 8.22 -18.97
N GLY A 152 28.43 8.79 -20.07
CA GLY A 152 28.18 10.23 -20.16
C GLY A 152 27.15 10.74 -19.16
N GLY A 153 26.12 9.95 -18.84
CA GLY A 153 25.15 10.29 -17.82
C GLY A 153 25.76 10.35 -16.40
N ASN A 154 26.70 9.45 -16.08
CA ASN A 154 27.41 9.44 -14.81
C ASN A 154 28.41 10.61 -14.68
N GLU A 155 29.15 10.90 -15.75
CA GLU A 155 30.09 12.04 -15.80
C GLU A 155 29.35 13.37 -15.70
N LEU A 156 28.24 13.52 -16.45
CA LEU A 156 27.37 14.68 -16.36
C LEU A 156 26.77 14.84 -14.96
N ALA A 157 26.38 13.74 -14.33
CA ALA A 157 25.88 13.72 -12.96
C ALA A 157 26.93 14.23 -11.97
N ALA A 158 28.18 13.77 -12.08
CA ALA A 158 29.30 14.23 -11.28
C ALA A 158 29.60 15.72 -11.50
N ALA A 159 29.67 16.16 -12.75
CA ALA A 159 29.90 17.56 -13.10
C ALA A 159 28.78 18.49 -12.62
N ALA A 160 27.52 18.02 -12.63
CA ALA A 160 26.37 18.74 -12.09
C ALA A 160 26.44 18.88 -10.57
N LEU A 161 26.84 17.82 -9.85
CA LEU A 161 27.04 17.88 -8.40
C LEU A 161 28.13 18.88 -8.01
N GLU A 162 29.23 18.93 -8.76
CA GLU A 162 30.32 19.87 -8.49
C GLU A 162 29.90 21.33 -8.77
N ARG A 163 29.21 21.59 -9.89
CA ARG A 163 29.02 22.94 -10.43
C ARG A 163 27.65 23.58 -10.15
N LEU A 164 26.61 22.79 -9.89
CA LEU A 164 25.24 23.30 -9.67
C LEU A 164 24.83 23.29 -8.18
N SER A 165 25.43 22.44 -7.35
CA SER A 165 25.09 22.30 -5.92
C SER A 165 25.25 23.59 -5.11
N THR A 166 26.22 24.43 -5.45
CA THR A 166 26.48 25.72 -4.77
C THR A 166 25.51 26.84 -5.18
N THR A 167 24.87 26.73 -6.35
CA THR A 167 24.02 27.79 -6.92
C THR A 167 22.53 27.50 -6.74
N TRP A 168 22.14 26.23 -6.53
CA TRP A 168 20.75 25.75 -6.46
C TRP A 168 20.14 25.71 -5.05
N THR A 169 20.92 26.07 -4.01
CA THR A 169 20.51 26.08 -2.59
C THR A 169 19.68 27.29 -2.16
N GLN A 170 19.50 28.30 -3.01
CA GLN A 170 18.75 29.53 -2.69
C GLN A 170 17.52 29.71 -3.61
N GLY A 171 16.39 29.09 -3.27
CA GLY A 171 15.13 29.26 -4.02
C GLY A 171 13.94 28.52 -3.40
N SER A 172 12.71 28.96 -3.70
CA SER A 172 11.45 28.42 -3.16
C SER A 172 10.92 27.19 -3.91
N SER A 173 11.49 26.84 -5.06
CA SER A 173 11.11 25.69 -5.88
C SER A 173 12.13 24.57 -5.72
N ALA A 174 11.68 23.34 -5.43
CA ALA A 174 12.56 22.17 -5.36
C ALA A 174 13.34 22.00 -6.68
N PRO A 175 14.68 22.19 -6.68
CA PRO A 175 15.50 21.98 -7.85
C PRO A 175 15.61 20.48 -8.13
N GLY A 176 15.75 20.09 -9.39
CA GLY A 176 15.84 18.69 -9.76
C GLY A 176 16.44 18.49 -11.14
N LEU A 177 17.53 17.72 -11.19
CA LEU A 177 18.13 17.24 -12.43
C LEU A 177 17.87 15.73 -12.56
N VAL A 178 17.21 15.36 -13.65
CA VAL A 178 16.89 13.97 -14.00
C VAL A 178 17.66 13.63 -15.27
N ILE A 179 18.48 12.59 -15.24
CA ILE A 179 19.23 12.13 -16.42
C ILE A 179 18.76 10.72 -16.76
N VAL A 180 18.31 10.54 -17.99
CA VAL A 180 17.90 9.23 -18.54
C VAL A 180 18.82 8.90 -19.69
N SER A 181 19.55 7.79 -19.60
CA SER A 181 20.44 7.32 -20.67
C SER A 181 19.93 6.02 -21.26
N SER A 182 19.97 5.88 -22.59
CA SER A 182 19.41 4.71 -23.28
C SER A 182 20.23 3.42 -23.16
N ALA A 183 21.47 3.49 -22.64
CA ALA A 183 22.36 2.36 -22.37
C ALA A 183 23.20 2.57 -21.09
N GLN A 184 23.74 1.50 -20.49
CA GLN A 184 24.72 1.57 -19.38
C GLN A 184 26.16 1.83 -19.90
N PRO A 185 27.14 2.14 -19.01
CA PRO A 185 28.55 2.20 -19.39
C PRO A 185 28.98 0.94 -20.16
N HIS A 186 29.73 1.10 -21.25
CA HIS A 186 30.19 0.01 -22.12
C HIS A 186 29.10 -0.77 -22.91
N GLN A 187 27.85 -0.30 -22.92
CA GLN A 187 26.76 -0.88 -23.74
C GLN A 187 26.44 -0.02 -24.96
N GLN A 188 26.07 -0.68 -26.06
CA GLN A 188 25.55 -0.03 -27.27
C GLN A 188 24.03 0.13 -27.21
N ALA A 189 23.53 1.26 -27.72
CA ALA A 189 22.10 1.52 -27.82
C ALA A 189 21.59 1.19 -29.23
N LYS A 190 20.45 0.50 -29.33
CA LYS A 190 19.76 0.27 -30.61
C LYS A 190 19.02 1.54 -31.01
N ALA A 191 19.36 2.10 -32.18
CA ALA A 191 18.75 3.31 -32.70
C ALA A 191 17.21 3.18 -32.82
N GLY A 192 16.49 4.21 -32.34
CA GLY A 192 15.03 4.30 -32.44
C GLY A 192 14.22 3.43 -31.45
N LEU A 193 14.87 2.54 -30.71
CA LEU A 193 14.18 1.68 -29.74
C LEU A 193 13.72 2.46 -28.49
N PHE A 194 14.50 3.44 -28.04
CA PHE A 194 14.20 4.17 -26.81
C PHE A 194 12.88 4.96 -26.89
N PRO A 195 12.61 5.76 -27.94
CA PRO A 195 11.32 6.46 -28.09
C PRO A 195 10.11 5.51 -28.14
N GLU A 196 10.25 4.35 -28.80
CA GLU A 196 9.19 3.34 -28.87
C GLU A 196 8.85 2.78 -27.48
N LEU A 197 9.88 2.38 -26.73
CA LEU A 197 9.71 1.86 -25.36
C LEU A 197 9.11 2.92 -24.43
N LEU A 198 9.54 4.17 -24.55
CA LEU A 198 9.02 5.28 -23.73
C LEU A 198 7.53 5.51 -24.02
N GLY A 199 7.14 5.50 -25.29
CA GLY A 199 5.75 5.64 -25.71
C GLY A 199 4.84 4.53 -25.17
N LYS A 200 5.31 3.27 -25.21
CA LYS A 200 4.58 2.11 -24.66
C LYS A 200 4.47 2.18 -23.13
N ALA A 201 5.55 2.55 -22.44
CA ALA A 201 5.56 2.67 -20.98
C ALA A 201 4.62 3.77 -20.48
N VAL A 202 4.66 4.98 -21.07
CA VAL A 202 3.76 6.09 -20.72
C VAL A 202 2.28 5.74 -20.94
N GLY A 203 1.98 4.92 -21.96
CA GLY A 203 0.63 4.45 -22.25
C GLY A 203 0.17 3.23 -21.44
N GLY A 204 1.06 2.55 -20.72
CA GLY A 204 0.80 1.23 -20.13
C GLY A 204 0.10 1.27 -18.77
N GLN A 205 -0.93 0.43 -18.58
CA GLN A 205 -1.62 0.27 -17.29
C GLN A 205 -0.72 -0.23 -16.15
N ALA A 206 0.37 -0.91 -16.47
CA ALA A 206 1.35 -1.39 -15.50
C ALA A 206 2.13 -0.25 -14.80
N VAL A 207 2.18 0.95 -15.38
CA VAL A 207 2.93 2.10 -14.82
C VAL A 207 2.06 2.96 -13.90
N ALA A 208 0.78 3.12 -14.23
CA ALA A 208 -0.20 3.87 -13.43
C ALA A 208 -1.64 3.61 -13.93
N GLY A 209 -2.64 3.75 -13.05
CA GLY A 209 -4.08 3.76 -13.40
C GLY A 209 -4.58 5.14 -13.86
N HIS A 210 -5.88 5.41 -13.73
CA HIS A 210 -6.51 6.69 -14.10
C HIS A 210 -6.40 7.79 -13.03
N ALA A 211 -6.08 7.42 -11.78
CA ALA A 211 -6.10 8.31 -10.62
C ALA A 211 -4.92 9.30 -10.50
N PRO A 212 -3.65 8.93 -10.72
CA PRO A 212 -2.55 9.87 -10.50
C PRO A 212 -2.45 10.90 -11.63
N LYS A 213 -2.22 12.18 -11.28
CA LYS A 213 -2.05 13.29 -12.25
C LYS A 213 -0.73 13.21 -13.03
N HIS A 214 0.29 12.56 -12.45
CA HIS A 214 1.64 12.45 -13.00
C HIS A 214 2.16 11.00 -12.96
N LEU A 215 3.11 10.67 -13.84
CA LEU A 215 3.80 9.39 -13.91
C LEU A 215 5.20 9.53 -13.30
N SER A 216 5.59 8.56 -12.48
CA SER A 216 6.95 8.49 -11.96
C SER A 216 7.95 8.12 -13.06
N VAL A 217 9.02 8.91 -13.20
CA VAL A 217 10.10 8.64 -14.16
C VAL A 217 10.78 7.29 -13.86
N SER A 218 10.93 6.90 -12.59
CA SER A 218 11.53 5.62 -12.22
C SER A 218 10.66 4.43 -12.60
N ALA A 219 9.34 4.54 -12.43
CA ALA A 219 8.39 3.51 -12.85
C ALA A 219 8.38 3.35 -14.38
N VAL A 220 8.43 4.47 -15.11
CA VAL A 220 8.52 4.45 -16.58
C VAL A 220 9.81 3.75 -17.04
N VAL A 221 10.96 4.11 -16.49
CA VAL A 221 12.26 3.47 -16.84
C VAL A 221 12.27 1.98 -16.47
N GLN A 222 11.71 1.60 -15.32
CA GLN A 222 11.60 0.19 -14.93
C GLN A 222 10.73 -0.60 -15.92
N GLN A 223 9.62 -0.03 -16.37
CA GLN A 223 8.76 -0.65 -17.37
C GLN A 223 9.45 -0.77 -18.73
N MET A 224 10.20 0.25 -19.16
CA MET A 224 10.99 0.18 -20.38
C MET A 224 12.04 -0.94 -20.30
N ASN A 225 12.71 -1.08 -19.16
CA ASN A 225 13.70 -2.14 -18.93
C ASN A 225 13.10 -3.55 -18.86
N SER A 226 11.82 -3.67 -18.48
CA SER A 226 11.11 -4.95 -18.37
C SER A 226 10.37 -5.34 -19.66
N HIS A 227 10.52 -4.56 -20.74
CA HIS A 227 9.79 -4.76 -21.98
C HIS A 227 10.37 -5.91 -22.82
N VAL A 228 9.50 -6.78 -23.36
CA VAL A 228 9.88 -7.99 -24.11
C VAL A 228 10.72 -7.68 -25.37
N ASP A 229 10.38 -6.60 -26.08
CA ASP A 229 11.10 -6.18 -27.30
C ASP A 229 12.49 -5.56 -27.03
N LYS A 230 12.89 -5.36 -25.76
CA LYS A 230 14.18 -4.76 -25.43
C LYS A 230 15.30 -5.82 -25.48
N PRO A 231 16.40 -5.59 -26.22
CA PRO A 231 17.55 -6.48 -26.22
C PRO A 231 18.16 -6.65 -24.82
N ALA A 232 18.70 -7.84 -24.54
CA ALA A 232 19.34 -8.14 -23.26
C ALA A 232 20.61 -7.31 -23.00
N TYR A 233 21.31 -6.88 -24.06
CA TYR A 233 22.55 -6.11 -23.98
C TYR A 233 22.36 -4.60 -23.73
N GLN A 234 21.12 -4.09 -23.78
CA GLN A 234 20.83 -2.67 -23.62
C GLN A 234 20.01 -2.45 -22.36
N HIS A 235 20.49 -1.63 -21.43
CA HIS A 235 19.79 -1.27 -20.21
C HIS A 235 19.71 0.24 -20.03
N ILE A 236 18.50 0.76 -19.82
CA ILE A 236 18.24 2.19 -19.64
C ILE A 236 18.58 2.57 -18.20
N SER A 237 19.39 3.60 -18.00
CA SER A 237 19.78 4.08 -16.67
C SER A 237 19.07 5.38 -16.32
N LEU A 238 18.85 5.59 -15.01
CA LEU A 238 18.23 6.78 -14.44
C LEU A 238 19.11 7.32 -13.30
N SER A 239 19.44 8.61 -13.37
CA SER A 239 20.16 9.33 -12.32
C SER A 239 19.34 10.54 -11.87
N LEU A 240 19.19 10.72 -10.56
CA LEU A 240 18.39 11.79 -9.94
C LEU A 240 19.28 12.63 -9.01
N LEU A 241 19.34 13.95 -9.21
CA LEU A 241 20.28 14.83 -8.53
C LEU A 241 19.64 16.13 -8.02
N GLY A 242 20.14 16.63 -6.89
CA GLY A 242 19.76 17.93 -6.31
C GLY A 242 18.37 17.95 -5.65
N LEU A 243 17.75 16.79 -5.44
CA LEU A 243 16.41 16.67 -4.90
C LEU A 243 16.41 16.74 -3.36
N THR A 244 15.67 17.69 -2.80
CA THR A 244 15.35 17.74 -1.36
C THR A 244 14.05 16.97 -1.02
N GLY A 245 13.50 16.21 -1.97
CA GLY A 245 12.22 15.49 -1.90
C GLY A 245 11.97 14.62 -3.15
N GLU A 246 10.71 14.44 -3.55
CA GLU A 246 10.34 13.70 -4.77
C GLU A 246 10.77 14.43 -6.06
N PRO A 247 11.09 13.71 -7.16
CA PRO A 247 11.46 14.32 -8.43
C PRO A 247 10.33 15.20 -8.99
N PRO A 248 10.63 16.35 -9.65
CA PRO A 248 9.61 17.19 -10.27
C PRO A 248 8.74 16.42 -11.28
N ASP A 249 7.49 16.86 -11.46
CA ASP A 249 6.46 16.21 -12.29
C ASP A 249 6.68 16.32 -13.81
N PHE A 250 7.79 15.77 -14.31
CA PHE A 250 8.15 15.82 -15.74
C PHE A 250 7.17 15.06 -16.65
N LEU A 251 6.51 14.01 -16.17
CA LEU A 251 5.62 13.19 -17.00
C LEU A 251 4.18 13.31 -16.50
N SER A 252 3.30 13.98 -17.26
CA SER A 252 1.86 14.00 -16.98
C SER A 252 1.23 12.65 -17.29
N ASN A 253 0.23 12.21 -16.51
CA ASN A 253 -0.51 11.00 -16.82
C ASN A 253 -1.57 11.29 -17.90
N PRO A 254 -1.42 10.76 -19.13
CA PRO A 254 -2.38 11.02 -20.21
C PRO A 254 -3.76 10.37 -19.98
N ARG A 255 -3.90 9.54 -18.95
CA ARG A 255 -5.15 8.84 -18.60
C ARG A 255 -5.89 9.46 -17.42
N HIS A 256 -5.42 10.59 -16.91
CA HIS A 256 -6.04 11.33 -15.83
C HIS A 256 -7.39 11.93 -16.28
N ASP A 257 -8.47 11.66 -15.54
CA ASP A 257 -9.82 12.21 -15.80
C ASP A 257 -10.32 13.00 -14.57
N VAL A 258 -10.64 14.28 -14.81
CA VAL A 258 -10.96 15.32 -13.81
C VAL A 258 -12.45 15.30 -13.42
N ARG A 259 -13.32 14.49 -14.06
CA ARG A 259 -14.72 14.32 -13.59
C ARG A 259 -14.84 13.60 -12.23
N LEU A 260 -13.71 13.22 -11.64
CA LEU A 260 -13.59 12.51 -10.36
C LEU A 260 -12.87 13.33 -9.28
N THR A 261 -12.39 14.55 -9.55
CA THR A 261 -11.48 15.28 -8.64
C THR A 261 -11.44 16.78 -8.97
N ASP A 262 -12.07 17.62 -8.14
CA ASP A 262 -11.50 18.87 -7.53
C ASP A 262 -12.56 19.96 -7.23
N VAL A 263 -12.57 20.52 -5.98
CA VAL A 263 -12.78 21.96 -5.64
C VAL A 263 -12.15 22.31 -4.24
N ASP A 264 -11.74 23.59 -4.09
CA ASP A 264 -10.78 24.35 -3.23
C ASP A 264 -10.85 24.53 -1.69
N LEU A 265 -9.63 24.56 -1.10
CA LEU A 265 -9.02 25.16 0.13
C LEU A 265 -9.79 25.78 1.33
N ALA A 266 -11.07 26.14 1.26
CA ALA A 266 -11.92 26.07 2.48
C ALA A 266 -12.43 24.63 2.68
N LEU A 267 -12.38 23.87 1.59
CA LEU A 267 -12.44 22.43 1.53
C LEU A 267 -11.15 21.75 1.98
N GLN A 268 -10.09 22.33 2.52
CA GLN A 268 -8.98 21.47 3.02
C GLN A 268 -9.39 20.63 4.23
N ASP A 269 -10.16 21.22 5.16
CA ASP A 269 -10.73 20.50 6.30
C ASP A 269 -11.91 19.60 5.89
N ALA A 270 -12.73 20.04 4.92
CA ALA A 270 -13.80 19.21 4.38
C ALA A 270 -13.27 18.13 3.44
N ALA A 271 -12.15 18.34 2.74
CA ALA A 271 -11.49 17.40 1.83
C ALA A 271 -10.71 16.35 2.59
N GLU A 272 -10.16 16.62 3.77
CA GLU A 272 -9.65 15.55 4.63
C GLU A 272 -10.82 14.66 5.05
N PHE A 273 -11.94 15.24 5.52
CA PHE A 273 -13.15 14.49 5.85
C PHE A 273 -13.81 13.80 4.64
N ASP A 274 -13.79 14.41 3.45
CA ASP A 274 -14.34 13.92 2.19
C ASP A 274 -13.38 12.98 1.46
N GLU A 275 -12.07 13.04 1.68
CA GLU A 275 -11.07 12.08 1.22
C GLU A 275 -11.13 10.83 2.09
N TYR A 276 -11.23 10.98 3.42
CA TYR A 276 -11.59 9.87 4.28
C TYR A 276 -13.00 9.34 3.95
N ALA A 277 -13.98 10.20 3.64
CA ALA A 277 -15.31 9.75 3.20
C ALA A 277 -15.26 9.04 1.85
N ARG A 278 -14.46 9.49 0.88
CA ARG A 278 -14.27 8.87 -0.43
C ARG A 278 -13.44 7.59 -0.36
N ARG A 279 -12.41 7.52 0.49
CA ARG A 279 -11.64 6.30 0.79
C ARG A 279 -12.53 5.29 1.51
N ARG A 280 -13.36 5.73 2.47
CA ARG A 280 -14.38 4.90 3.11
C ARG A 280 -15.45 4.47 2.12
N ASP A 281 -15.92 5.35 1.26
CA ASP A 281 -16.89 5.03 0.22
C ASP A 281 -16.29 4.00 -0.74
N THR A 282 -15.03 4.17 -1.13
CA THR A 282 -14.29 3.20 -1.94
C THR A 282 -14.09 1.88 -1.20
N GLU A 283 -13.73 1.86 0.08
CA GLU A 283 -13.58 0.64 0.89
C GLU A 283 -14.94 -0.04 1.14
N PHE A 284 -15.97 0.75 1.38
CA PHE A 284 -17.34 0.31 1.53
C PHE A 284 -17.85 -0.33 0.23
N HIS A 285 -17.58 0.28 -0.93
CA HIS A 285 -18.00 -0.21 -2.24
C HIS A 285 -17.17 -1.39 -2.75
N SER A 286 -15.84 -1.26 -2.76
CA SER A 286 -14.94 -2.24 -3.37
C SER A 286 -14.68 -3.45 -2.47
N ARG A 287 -14.80 -3.32 -1.13
CA ARG A 287 -14.42 -4.37 -0.18
C ARG A 287 -15.61 -4.85 0.66
N PHE A 288 -16.31 -3.95 1.34
CA PHE A 288 -17.36 -4.33 2.30
C PHE A 288 -18.66 -4.81 1.62
N LEU A 289 -19.20 -4.04 0.67
CA LEU A 289 -20.42 -4.40 -0.06
C LEU A 289 -20.21 -5.58 -1.01
N VAL A 290 -19.07 -5.67 -1.70
CA VAL A 290 -18.74 -6.85 -2.53
C VAL A 290 -18.71 -8.13 -1.68
N ARG A 291 -18.12 -8.07 -0.48
CA ARG A 291 -18.15 -9.18 0.48
C ARG A 291 -19.56 -9.45 1.00
N ALA A 292 -20.36 -8.40 1.23
CA ALA A 292 -21.70 -8.55 1.77
C ALA A 292 -22.72 -9.09 0.75
N MET A 293 -22.56 -8.75 -0.52
CA MET A 293 -23.35 -9.26 -1.63
C MET A 293 -23.02 -10.73 -1.94
N GLY A 294 -21.81 -11.20 -1.60
CA GLY A 294 -21.38 -12.59 -1.76
C GLY A 294 -20.80 -12.96 -3.14
N TYR A 295 -20.28 -12.01 -3.92
CA TYR A 295 -20.00 -12.14 -5.37
C TYR A 295 -18.51 -11.98 -5.77
N HIS A 296 -18.06 -12.62 -6.89
CA HIS A 296 -16.66 -12.75 -7.32
C HIS A 296 -16.34 -12.84 -8.85
N GLY A 297 -17.16 -12.27 -9.74
CA GLY A 297 -16.95 -12.33 -11.20
C GLY A 297 -17.22 -11.02 -11.97
N ASP A 298 -17.34 -11.10 -13.30
CA ASP A 298 -17.62 -9.96 -14.19
C ASP A 298 -18.97 -9.27 -13.89
N ALA A 299 -18.86 -8.13 -13.20
CA ALA A 299 -19.67 -6.90 -13.07
C ALA A 299 -21.21 -6.83 -13.34
N VAL A 300 -21.96 -7.90 -13.66
CA VAL A 300 -23.32 -7.70 -14.20
C VAL A 300 -24.50 -8.05 -13.27
N GLN A 301 -24.42 -8.82 -12.16
CA GLN A 301 -25.65 -9.16 -11.39
C GLN A 301 -25.52 -9.41 -9.84
N GLY A 302 -26.16 -8.53 -9.05
CA GLY A 302 -27.10 -8.88 -7.94
C GLY A 302 -26.61 -9.09 -6.49
N TRP A 303 -27.54 -8.96 -5.53
CA TRP A 303 -27.42 -9.35 -4.10
C TRP A 303 -27.72 -10.85 -3.92
N TRP A 304 -26.79 -11.62 -3.34
CA TRP A 304 -26.91 -13.09 -3.23
C TRP A 304 -27.17 -13.58 -1.82
N PHE A 305 -26.65 -12.90 -0.80
CA PHE A 305 -26.85 -13.31 0.59
C PHE A 305 -28.32 -13.11 1.02
N CYS A 306 -29.03 -14.21 1.26
CA CYS A 306 -30.34 -14.25 1.89
C CYS A 306 -30.28 -15.20 3.09
N GLY A 307 -30.26 -14.67 4.32
CA GLY A 307 -30.24 -15.49 5.52
C GLY A 307 -29.84 -14.77 6.80
N ARG A 308 -29.86 -15.53 7.90
CA ARG A 308 -29.70 -15.03 9.28
C ARG A 308 -30.85 -14.09 9.70
N HIS A 309 -32.07 -14.39 9.22
CA HIS A 309 -33.29 -13.60 9.40
C HIS A 309 -33.55 -13.20 10.87
N ARG A 310 -33.32 -14.13 11.81
CA ARG A 310 -33.50 -13.87 13.25
C ARG A 310 -32.49 -12.86 13.81
N VAL A 311 -31.25 -12.86 13.31
CA VAL A 311 -30.22 -11.89 13.71
C VAL A 311 -30.53 -10.53 13.09
N LEU A 312 -30.89 -10.50 11.81
CA LEU A 312 -31.33 -9.29 11.12
C LEU A 312 -32.50 -8.63 11.86
N ALA A 313 -33.53 -9.39 12.24
CA ALA A 313 -34.65 -8.88 13.05
C ALA A 313 -34.22 -8.31 14.41
N LYS A 314 -33.28 -8.98 15.10
CA LYS A 314 -32.76 -8.48 16.38
C LYS A 314 -31.96 -7.19 16.23
N LEU A 315 -31.12 -7.11 15.21
CA LEU A 315 -30.26 -5.95 14.95
C LEU A 315 -31.07 -4.78 14.43
N ALA A 316 -31.93 -4.98 13.44
CA ALA A 316 -32.87 -3.97 12.95
C ALA A 316 -33.79 -3.49 14.07
N GLY A 317 -34.37 -4.39 14.86
CA GLY A 317 -35.18 -4.03 16.03
C GLY A 317 -34.40 -3.29 17.13
N TRP A 318 -33.07 -3.41 17.21
CA TRP A 318 -32.24 -2.63 18.13
C TRP A 318 -31.91 -1.25 17.56
N LEU A 319 -31.58 -1.16 16.27
CA LEU A 319 -31.32 0.09 15.54
C LEU A 319 -32.57 0.97 15.47
N ASN A 320 -33.76 0.37 15.30
CA ASN A 320 -35.03 1.07 15.14
C ASN A 320 -35.59 1.63 16.45
N ARG A 321 -35.05 1.25 17.61
CA ARG A 321 -35.42 1.87 18.89
C ARG A 321 -34.89 3.31 18.91
N ARG A 322 -35.80 4.28 18.79
CA ARG A 322 -35.50 5.70 19.03
C ARG A 322 -35.05 5.86 20.49
N GLY A 323 -33.83 6.35 20.70
CA GLY A 323 -33.25 6.63 22.02
C GLY A 323 -33.87 7.83 22.75
N GLY A 324 -35.14 8.15 22.50
CA GLY A 324 -35.80 9.34 23.03
C GLY A 324 -37.29 9.28 22.73
N GLY A 325 -38.06 8.83 23.72
CA GLY A 325 -39.49 8.63 23.53
C GLY A 325 -40.22 8.22 24.80
N GLU A 326 -39.93 8.89 25.90
CA GLU A 326 -40.82 9.22 27.04
C GLU A 326 -39.94 9.74 28.17
N ARG A 327 -40.46 10.67 28.99
CA ARG A 327 -39.80 11.19 30.20
C ARG A 327 -39.67 10.11 31.28
N GLN A 328 -38.98 9.01 30.98
CA GLN A 328 -38.53 8.04 31.95
C GLN A 328 -37.07 8.35 32.27
N ARG A 329 -36.80 8.51 33.57
CA ARG A 329 -35.48 8.77 34.16
C ARG A 329 -34.39 8.00 33.41
N LEU A 330 -33.27 8.68 33.12
CA LEU A 330 -32.02 8.07 32.64
C LEU A 330 -31.87 6.63 33.17
N PRO A 331 -31.75 5.61 32.31
CA PRO A 331 -31.52 4.24 32.75
C PRO A 331 -30.34 4.21 33.72
N ARG A 332 -30.44 3.40 34.79
CA ARG A 332 -29.30 3.12 35.67
C ARG A 332 -28.10 2.65 34.81
N ARG A 333 -26.89 3.02 35.24
CA ARG A 333 -25.57 2.76 34.63
C ARG A 333 -25.26 1.33 34.13
N ASP A 334 -26.17 0.37 34.25
CA ASP A 334 -25.87 -1.06 34.32
C ASP A 334 -26.37 -1.92 33.14
N THR A 335 -26.92 -1.36 32.05
CA THR A 335 -27.35 -2.15 30.87
C THR A 335 -26.59 -1.84 29.59
N PRO A 336 -25.34 -2.33 29.42
CA PRO A 336 -24.59 -2.23 28.16
C PRO A 336 -25.31 -2.82 26.95
N ALA A 337 -26.29 -3.71 27.18
CA ALA A 337 -27.22 -4.20 26.18
C ALA A 337 -28.11 -3.13 25.54
N GLU A 338 -28.03 -1.85 25.91
CA GLU A 338 -28.75 -0.78 25.22
C GLU A 338 -27.87 -0.07 24.17
N PHE A 339 -26.56 -0.01 24.42
CA PHE A 339 -25.61 0.81 23.65
C PHE A 339 -24.56 -0.01 22.90
N VAL A 340 -24.32 -1.28 23.25
CA VAL A 340 -23.32 -2.11 22.57
C VAL A 340 -23.97 -3.40 22.07
N ARG A 341 -23.67 -3.74 20.81
CA ARG A 341 -23.96 -5.03 20.18
C ARG A 341 -22.70 -5.55 19.55
N VAL A 342 -22.38 -6.81 19.82
CA VAL A 342 -21.25 -7.51 19.20
C VAL A 342 -21.79 -8.70 18.41
N VAL A 343 -21.55 -8.73 17.12
CA VAL A 343 -21.78 -9.88 16.25
C VAL A 343 -20.48 -10.65 16.16
N THR A 344 -20.50 -11.90 16.59
CA THR A 344 -19.35 -12.79 16.51
C THR A 344 -19.67 -14.04 15.70
N ALA A 345 -18.66 -14.57 14.99
CA ALA A 345 -18.82 -15.78 14.20
C ALA A 345 -17.47 -16.39 13.83
N GLY A 346 -17.47 -17.69 13.56
CA GLY A 346 -16.40 -18.43 12.92
C GLY A 346 -16.28 -18.13 11.42
N PRO A 347 -15.22 -18.64 10.76
CA PRO A 347 -14.92 -18.31 9.36
C PRO A 347 -16.04 -18.73 8.40
N GLY A 348 -16.45 -17.82 7.51
CA GLY A 348 -17.44 -18.11 6.46
C GLY A 348 -18.90 -18.20 6.93
N SER A 349 -19.18 -17.92 8.21
CA SER A 349 -20.54 -17.95 8.79
C SER A 349 -21.45 -16.80 8.35
N GLY A 350 -20.90 -15.80 7.64
CA GLY A 350 -21.67 -14.69 7.05
C GLY A 350 -21.75 -13.41 7.89
N LYS A 351 -20.84 -13.20 8.86
CA LYS A 351 -20.78 -11.97 9.69
C LYS A 351 -20.78 -10.69 8.85
N THR A 352 -19.82 -10.57 7.93
CA THR A 352 -19.69 -9.42 7.03
C THR A 352 -20.89 -9.28 6.09
N ALA A 353 -21.54 -10.39 5.71
CA ALA A 353 -22.74 -10.34 4.89
C ALA A 353 -23.96 -9.81 5.64
N VAL A 354 -24.15 -10.21 6.90
CA VAL A 354 -25.21 -9.67 7.77
C VAL A 354 -24.99 -8.18 8.04
N LEU A 355 -23.77 -7.81 8.44
CA LEU A 355 -23.45 -6.43 8.79
C LEU A 355 -23.46 -5.50 7.57
N GLY A 356 -23.00 -5.98 6.41
CA GLY A 356 -23.02 -5.20 5.17
C GLY A 356 -24.41 -5.09 4.54
N LEU A 357 -25.26 -6.12 4.65
CA LEU A 357 -26.68 -6.00 4.28
C LEU A 357 -27.39 -4.97 5.16
N LEU A 358 -27.16 -5.01 6.49
CA LEU A 358 -27.70 -4.00 7.39
C LEU A 358 -27.23 -2.59 7.03
N ALA A 359 -25.93 -2.40 6.82
CA ALA A 359 -25.36 -1.12 6.42
C ALA A 359 -25.98 -0.57 5.11
N ALA A 360 -26.17 -1.43 4.11
CA ALA A 360 -26.82 -1.01 2.87
C ALA A 360 -28.29 -0.63 3.05
N LEU A 361 -29.01 -1.32 3.94
CA LEU A 361 -30.41 -1.04 4.25
C LEU A 361 -30.62 0.25 5.06
N THR A 362 -29.61 0.68 5.83
CA THR A 362 -29.63 1.96 6.56
C THR A 362 -29.34 3.15 5.67
N MET A 363 -28.70 2.96 4.52
CA MET A 363 -28.34 4.05 3.60
C MET A 363 -29.41 4.24 2.50
N PRO A 364 -30.07 5.41 2.39
CA PRO A 364 -31.18 5.63 1.45
C PRO A 364 -30.85 5.31 -0.02
N GLU A 365 -29.65 5.71 -0.46
CA GLU A 365 -29.19 5.50 -1.84
C GLU A 365 -28.98 4.02 -2.18
N ARG A 366 -28.57 3.22 -1.20
CA ARG A 366 -28.20 1.81 -1.37
C ARG A 366 -29.35 0.87 -1.08
N ARG A 367 -30.26 1.23 -0.18
CA ARG A 367 -31.48 0.49 0.11
C ARG A 367 -32.28 0.16 -1.15
N ARG A 368 -32.31 1.09 -2.12
CA ARG A 368 -33.00 0.91 -3.43
C ARG A 368 -32.38 -0.17 -4.31
N THR A 369 -31.10 -0.50 -4.09
CA THR A 369 -30.39 -1.54 -4.84
C THR A 369 -30.60 -2.94 -4.26
N VAL A 370 -31.11 -3.03 -3.02
CA VAL A 370 -31.36 -4.30 -2.31
C VAL A 370 -32.72 -4.85 -2.75
N PRO A 371 -32.81 -6.02 -3.40
CA PRO A 371 -34.08 -6.59 -3.83
C PRO A 371 -34.77 -7.28 -2.63
N LEU A 372 -35.47 -6.50 -1.81
CA LEU A 372 -36.09 -6.93 -0.55
C LEU A 372 -36.97 -8.19 -0.71
N ASP A 373 -37.84 -8.21 -1.73
CA ASP A 373 -38.76 -9.31 -2.00
C ASP A 373 -38.01 -10.58 -2.44
N THR A 374 -36.96 -10.43 -3.27
CA THR A 374 -36.14 -11.56 -3.75
C THR A 374 -35.30 -12.16 -2.63
N LEU A 375 -34.89 -11.35 -1.66
CA LEU A 375 -34.14 -11.80 -0.48
C LEU A 375 -35.05 -12.32 0.64
N GLY A 376 -36.37 -12.18 0.52
CA GLY A 376 -37.34 -12.66 1.51
C GLY A 376 -37.32 -11.89 2.83
N LEU A 377 -36.94 -10.60 2.81
CA LEU A 377 -36.79 -9.81 4.03
C LEU A 377 -38.15 -9.31 4.53
N ALA A 378 -38.49 -9.65 5.77
CA ALA A 378 -39.70 -9.17 6.45
C ALA A 378 -39.50 -7.73 6.98
N PRO A 379 -40.56 -6.92 7.16
CA PRO A 379 -40.45 -5.54 7.64
C PRO A 379 -39.66 -5.37 8.94
N GLU A 380 -39.74 -6.35 9.85
CA GLU A 380 -39.05 -6.32 11.15
C GLU A 380 -37.53 -6.52 11.03
N GLN A 381 -37.06 -7.01 9.88
CA GLN A 381 -35.65 -7.24 9.57
C GLN A 381 -34.99 -6.05 8.89
N ILE A 382 -35.79 -5.03 8.55
CA ILE A 382 -35.33 -3.87 7.79
C ILE A 382 -35.11 -2.71 8.78
N PRO A 383 -33.87 -2.22 8.94
CA PRO A 383 -33.61 -1.07 9.78
C PRO A 383 -34.20 0.21 9.16
N CYS A 384 -34.46 1.22 9.98
CA CYS A 384 -34.84 2.54 9.53
C CYS A 384 -33.67 3.17 8.75
N GLU A 385 -34.01 3.95 7.74
CA GLU A 385 -33.04 4.80 7.05
C GLU A 385 -32.35 5.73 8.06
N ASP A 386 -31.05 5.96 7.85
CA ASP A 386 -30.17 6.79 8.67
C ASP A 386 -30.03 6.34 10.14
N SER A 387 -30.41 5.10 10.47
CA SER A 387 -30.27 4.55 11.84
C SER A 387 -28.82 4.25 12.24
N VAL A 388 -27.87 4.30 11.31
CA VAL A 388 -26.43 4.21 11.54
C VAL A 388 -25.77 5.45 10.95
N ASP A 389 -24.98 6.17 11.76
CA ASP A 389 -24.31 7.40 11.35
C ASP A 389 -22.98 7.11 10.62
N VAL A 390 -22.29 6.04 11.00
CA VAL A 390 -21.03 5.63 10.35
C VAL A 390 -20.88 4.13 10.28
N VAL A 391 -20.37 3.66 9.14
CA VAL A 391 -20.00 2.26 8.90
C VAL A 391 -18.51 2.21 8.58
N MET A 392 -17.77 1.36 9.29
CA MET A 392 -16.34 1.18 9.12
C MET A 392 -16.00 -0.29 8.95
N TYR A 393 -15.06 -0.55 8.05
CA TYR A 393 -14.50 -1.87 7.83
C TYR A 393 -13.06 -1.87 8.34
N ALA A 394 -12.83 -2.46 9.51
CA ALA A 394 -11.58 -2.29 10.26
C ALA A 394 -10.37 -3.02 9.68
N GLN A 395 -10.53 -3.77 8.58
CA GLN A 395 -9.43 -4.53 8.00
C GLN A 395 -8.21 -3.65 7.69
N ASN A 396 -7.06 -4.02 8.26
CA ASN A 396 -5.77 -3.33 8.17
C ASN A 396 -5.78 -1.87 8.63
N LEU A 397 -6.85 -1.40 9.30
CA LEU A 397 -6.86 -0.07 9.88
C LEU A 397 -6.07 -0.07 11.19
N THR A 398 -5.26 0.96 11.37
CA THR A 398 -4.58 1.28 12.63
C THR A 398 -5.54 1.95 13.61
N ASN A 399 -5.16 2.03 14.89
CA ASN A 399 -5.93 2.73 15.92
C ASN A 399 -6.24 4.18 15.53
N SER A 400 -5.23 4.89 15.02
CA SER A 400 -5.35 6.29 14.60
C SER A 400 -6.29 6.45 13.41
N GLU A 401 -6.23 5.56 12.41
CA GLU A 401 -7.13 5.60 11.26
C GLU A 401 -8.60 5.36 11.65
N VAL A 402 -8.87 4.43 12.57
CA VAL A 402 -10.23 4.19 13.08
C VAL A 402 -10.73 5.42 13.84
N LEU A 403 -9.91 6.00 14.71
CA LEU A 403 -10.28 7.18 15.48
C LEU A 403 -10.52 8.40 14.58
N HIS A 404 -9.64 8.66 13.61
CA HIS A 404 -9.85 9.70 12.62
C HIS A 404 -11.11 9.46 11.79
N GLY A 405 -11.41 8.20 11.44
CA GLY A 405 -12.65 7.82 10.76
C GLY A 405 -13.91 8.17 11.56
N LEU A 406 -13.88 7.93 12.88
CA LEU A 406 -14.96 8.31 13.80
C LEU A 406 -15.10 9.83 13.93
N ALA A 407 -13.98 10.53 14.15
CA ALA A 407 -13.93 11.98 14.26
C ALA A 407 -14.51 12.64 12.99
N ALA A 408 -14.11 12.14 11.82
CA ALA A 408 -14.60 12.59 10.53
C ALA A 408 -16.11 12.43 10.37
N ALA A 409 -16.66 11.28 10.72
CA ALA A 409 -18.10 11.04 10.60
C ALA A 409 -18.93 11.89 11.57
N ALA A 410 -18.40 12.22 12.75
CA ALA A 410 -19.02 13.18 13.67
C ALA A 410 -18.73 14.65 13.29
N GLY A 411 -17.86 14.89 12.31
CA GLY A 411 -17.38 16.21 11.91
C GLY A 411 -16.65 16.95 13.04
N VAL A 412 -15.89 16.23 13.86
CA VAL A 412 -15.08 16.78 14.96
C VAL A 412 -13.61 16.49 14.73
N LYS A 413 -12.72 17.38 15.18
CA LYS A 413 -11.29 17.11 15.18
C LYS A 413 -10.92 16.48 16.52
N ALA A 414 -10.35 15.27 16.48
CA ALA A 414 -9.88 14.57 17.65
C ALA A 414 -8.71 13.64 17.29
N SER A 415 -7.64 13.73 18.07
CA SER A 415 -6.46 12.88 17.96
C SER A 415 -6.41 11.78 19.03
N THR A 416 -7.25 11.90 20.06
CA THR A 416 -7.43 10.91 21.14
C THR A 416 -8.91 10.57 21.37
N VAL A 417 -9.18 9.41 21.98
CA VAL A 417 -10.56 8.99 22.31
C VAL A 417 -11.21 9.95 23.31
N GLY A 418 -10.42 10.51 24.24
CA GLY A 418 -10.89 11.50 25.21
C GLY A 418 -11.38 12.78 24.51
N GLU A 419 -10.57 13.34 23.62
CA GLU A 419 -10.93 14.51 22.79
C GLU A 419 -12.18 14.24 21.97
N PHE A 420 -12.28 13.05 21.37
CA PHE A 420 -13.44 12.65 20.58
C PHE A 420 -14.73 12.63 21.42
N LEU A 421 -14.69 12.01 22.60
CA LEU A 421 -15.84 11.93 23.51
C LEU A 421 -16.26 13.29 24.08
N GLU A 422 -15.30 14.18 24.30
CA GLU A 422 -15.53 15.55 24.75
C GLU A 422 -16.18 16.38 23.63
N ALA A 423 -15.59 16.38 22.44
CA ALA A 423 -16.09 17.11 21.28
C ALA A 423 -17.50 16.63 20.88
N LEU A 424 -17.75 15.31 20.92
CA LEU A 424 -19.07 14.75 20.67
C LEU A 424 -20.09 15.22 21.72
N GLY A 425 -19.68 15.38 22.98
CA GLY A 425 -20.51 15.90 24.07
C GLY A 425 -20.84 17.39 23.95
N GLN A 426 -20.02 18.18 23.26
CA GLN A 426 -20.26 19.60 23.02
C GLN A 426 -21.15 19.86 21.79
N LYS A 427 -21.07 18.99 20.77
CA LYS A 427 -21.71 19.19 19.46
C LYS A 427 -23.05 18.48 19.29
N HIS A 428 -23.24 17.32 19.92
CA HIS A 428 -24.51 16.59 19.86
C HIS A 428 -25.39 16.92 21.05
N ASP A 429 -26.55 17.53 20.78
CA ASP A 429 -27.63 17.56 21.76
C ASP A 429 -28.15 16.12 21.96
N THR A 430 -27.73 15.50 23.07
CA THR A 430 -28.12 14.14 23.48
C THR A 430 -29.63 13.94 23.66
N SER A 431 -30.43 14.99 23.48
CA SER A 431 -31.88 15.00 23.56
C SER A 431 -32.59 14.29 22.38
N VAL A 432 -31.91 14.05 21.25
CA VAL A 432 -32.56 13.54 20.01
C VAL A 432 -32.21 12.08 19.66
N ARG A 433 -30.93 11.68 19.60
CA ARG A 433 -30.48 10.28 19.44
C ARG A 433 -28.95 10.13 19.65
N PRO A 434 -28.45 8.97 20.09
CA PRO A 434 -27.01 8.70 20.20
C PRO A 434 -26.34 8.49 18.83
N PHE A 435 -25.04 8.82 18.75
CA PHE A 435 -24.20 8.62 17.57
C PHE A 435 -23.94 7.11 17.36
N THR A 436 -24.44 6.55 16.27
CA THR A 436 -24.46 5.10 16.03
C THR A 436 -23.40 4.68 15.03
N VAL A 437 -22.50 3.80 15.47
CA VAL A 437 -21.30 3.36 14.76
C VAL A 437 -21.38 1.86 14.51
N LEU A 438 -21.20 1.43 13.26
CA LEU A 438 -21.00 0.04 12.87
C LEU A 438 -19.54 -0.17 12.49
N ILE A 439 -18.84 -1.10 13.15
CA ILE A 439 -17.46 -1.50 12.79
C ILE A 439 -17.43 -3.00 12.54
N ASP A 440 -17.13 -3.44 11.32
CA ASP A 440 -16.89 -4.87 11.02
C ASP A 440 -15.40 -5.18 10.90
N ALA A 441 -15.05 -6.47 10.99
CA ALA A 441 -13.72 -7.03 10.83
C ALA A 441 -12.66 -6.45 11.78
N LEU A 442 -13.04 -6.22 13.05
CA LEU A 442 -12.09 -5.83 14.11
C LEU A 442 -10.92 -6.82 14.24
N ASP A 443 -11.17 -8.09 13.95
CA ASP A 443 -10.17 -9.16 13.92
C ASP A 443 -9.15 -9.05 12.79
N GLU A 444 -9.50 -8.34 11.71
CA GLU A 444 -8.63 -8.14 10.55
C GLU A 444 -7.89 -6.80 10.60
N ALA A 445 -7.98 -6.04 11.70
CA ALA A 445 -7.29 -4.75 11.86
C ALA A 445 -5.76 -4.89 11.87
N ALA A 446 -5.03 -3.78 11.63
CA ALA A 446 -3.57 -3.80 11.69
C ALA A 446 -3.07 -4.13 13.11
N THR A 447 -3.82 -3.68 14.12
CA THR A 447 -3.53 -3.92 15.54
C THR A 447 -4.81 -4.31 16.30
N PRO A 448 -5.36 -5.53 16.12
CA PRO A 448 -6.69 -5.91 16.63
C PRO A 448 -6.84 -5.81 18.15
N ASP A 449 -5.86 -6.31 18.91
CA ASP A 449 -5.87 -6.23 20.38
C ASP A 449 -5.85 -4.78 20.85
N SER A 450 -4.92 -3.98 20.30
CA SER A 450 -4.75 -2.57 20.67
C SER A 450 -5.96 -1.73 20.28
N LEU A 451 -6.55 -1.97 19.11
CA LEU A 451 -7.77 -1.29 18.66
C LEU A 451 -8.93 -1.57 19.62
N CYS A 452 -9.08 -2.83 20.04
CA CYS A 452 -10.11 -3.22 21.00
C CYS A 452 -9.88 -2.58 22.37
N SER A 453 -8.65 -2.61 22.89
CA SER A 453 -8.35 -2.15 24.25
C SER A 453 -8.20 -0.63 24.39
N GLN A 454 -7.65 0.06 23.39
CA GLN A 454 -7.31 1.49 23.46
C GLN A 454 -8.35 2.40 22.78
N VAL A 455 -9.15 1.88 21.85
CA VAL A 455 -10.17 2.68 21.15
C VAL A 455 -11.56 2.21 21.52
N VAL A 456 -11.90 0.96 21.19
CA VAL A 456 -13.27 0.47 21.31
C VAL A 456 -13.73 0.37 22.77
N ARG A 457 -12.90 -0.22 23.65
CA ARG A 457 -13.23 -0.35 25.09
C ARG A 457 -13.43 1.03 25.75
N PRO A 458 -12.54 2.03 25.57
CA PRO A 458 -12.79 3.37 26.12
C PRO A 458 -14.07 4.01 25.60
N LEU A 459 -14.47 3.79 24.33
CA LEU A 459 -15.76 4.25 23.81
C LEU A 459 -16.94 3.54 24.49
N ILE A 460 -16.83 2.24 24.78
CA ILE A 460 -17.85 1.49 25.53
C ILE A 460 -17.97 2.04 26.96
N ASP A 461 -16.85 2.19 27.66
CA ASP A 461 -16.81 2.51 29.09
C ASP A 461 -17.16 3.99 29.37
N HIS A 462 -16.73 4.91 28.48
CA HIS A 462 -16.75 6.36 28.75
C HIS A 462 -17.74 7.16 27.90
N SER A 463 -18.40 6.57 26.90
CA SER A 463 -19.39 7.30 26.09
C SER A 463 -20.63 7.73 26.86
N ARG A 464 -20.94 7.11 28.01
CA ARG A 464 -22.11 7.43 28.86
C ARG A 464 -23.43 7.45 28.07
N GLY A 465 -23.59 6.54 27.13
CA GLY A 465 -24.79 6.42 26.29
C GLY A 465 -24.86 7.39 25.12
N ARG A 466 -23.81 8.20 24.88
CA ARG A 466 -23.72 9.09 23.72
C ARG A 466 -23.45 8.35 22.40
N ILE A 467 -22.85 7.17 22.49
CA ILE A 467 -22.48 6.36 21.33
C ILE A 467 -23.18 5.00 21.41
N ARG A 468 -23.72 4.54 20.28
CA ARG A 468 -24.17 3.16 20.09
C ARG A 468 -23.19 2.43 19.17
N LEU A 469 -22.68 1.28 19.60
CA LEU A 469 -21.67 0.50 18.89
C LEU A 469 -22.24 -0.83 18.42
N LEU A 470 -22.17 -1.09 17.11
CA LEU A 470 -22.41 -2.39 16.49
C LEU A 470 -21.09 -2.94 15.95
N LEU A 471 -20.56 -3.96 16.60
CA LEU A 471 -19.19 -4.44 16.38
C LEU A 471 -19.20 -5.84 15.77
N GLY A 472 -18.44 -6.06 14.70
CA GLY A 472 -18.23 -7.36 14.08
C GLY A 472 -16.82 -7.87 14.38
N THR A 473 -16.70 -8.92 15.18
CA THR A 473 -15.39 -9.47 15.61
C THR A 473 -15.39 -10.99 15.75
N ARG A 474 -14.27 -11.57 16.20
CA ARG A 474 -14.10 -13.00 16.49
C ARG A 474 -14.23 -13.29 17.99
N PRO A 475 -14.56 -14.53 18.37
CA PRO A 475 -14.75 -14.88 19.78
C PRO A 475 -13.53 -14.57 20.66
N TYR A 476 -12.31 -14.74 20.14
CA TYR A 476 -11.06 -14.51 20.91
C TYR A 476 -10.81 -13.04 21.28
N LEU A 477 -11.42 -12.08 20.58
CA LEU A 477 -11.27 -10.64 20.88
C LEU A 477 -12.32 -10.11 21.85
N LEU A 478 -13.33 -10.90 22.22
CA LEU A 478 -14.41 -10.45 23.11
C LEU A 478 -13.89 -10.00 24.48
N ASP A 479 -12.81 -10.61 24.95
CA ASP A 479 -12.18 -10.31 26.24
C ASP A 479 -11.50 -8.94 26.24
N ARG A 480 -11.03 -8.49 25.07
CA ARG A 480 -10.35 -7.19 24.89
C ARG A 480 -11.31 -6.01 24.83
N LEU A 481 -12.61 -6.25 24.63
CA LEU A 481 -13.64 -5.20 24.57
C LEU A 481 -14.09 -4.69 25.95
N GLY A 482 -13.56 -5.25 27.05
CA GLY A 482 -13.94 -4.84 28.41
C GLY A 482 -15.31 -5.36 28.88
N LEU A 483 -15.93 -6.28 28.13
CA LEU A 483 -17.21 -6.89 28.52
C LEU A 483 -17.03 -7.88 29.68
N THR A 484 -17.92 -7.83 30.67
CA THR A 484 -17.92 -8.81 31.77
C THR A 484 -18.33 -10.21 31.26
N PRO A 485 -17.94 -11.30 31.94
CA PRO A 485 -18.32 -12.65 31.53
C PRO A 485 -19.85 -12.82 31.35
N GLN A 486 -20.63 -12.25 32.27
CA GLN A 486 -22.09 -12.24 32.19
C GLN A 486 -22.62 -11.49 30.96
N GLN A 487 -21.95 -10.41 30.53
CA GLN A 487 -22.32 -9.67 29.32
C GLN A 487 -21.94 -10.42 28.04
N ARG A 488 -20.81 -11.14 28.05
CA ARG A 488 -20.38 -11.97 26.91
C ARG A 488 -21.37 -13.12 26.64
N GLU A 489 -21.95 -13.68 27.68
CA GLU A 489 -22.96 -14.74 27.58
C GLU A 489 -24.37 -14.19 27.33
N HIS A 490 -24.58 -12.88 27.50
CA HIS A 490 -25.90 -12.29 27.36
C HIS A 490 -26.31 -12.19 25.87
N PRO A 491 -27.40 -12.85 25.43
CA PRO A 491 -27.82 -12.91 24.01
C PRO A 491 -28.40 -11.59 23.49
N GLY A 492 -28.43 -10.57 24.35
CA GLY A 492 -28.74 -9.19 24.03
C GLY A 492 -27.50 -8.29 23.92
N VAL A 493 -26.29 -8.78 24.16
CA VAL A 493 -25.04 -8.01 23.97
C VAL A 493 -24.23 -8.68 22.87
N VAL A 494 -23.96 -9.98 22.99
CA VAL A 494 -23.21 -10.77 22.01
C VAL A 494 -24.18 -11.66 21.22
N LEU A 495 -24.10 -11.56 19.89
CA LEU A 495 -24.84 -12.36 18.92
C LEU A 495 -23.85 -13.28 18.21
N ASP A 496 -23.70 -14.50 18.73
CA ASP A 496 -22.88 -15.53 18.10
C ASP A 496 -23.63 -16.19 16.94
N LEU A 497 -23.26 -15.86 15.70
CA LEU A 497 -23.86 -16.44 14.51
C LEU A 497 -23.67 -17.96 14.44
N ASP A 498 -22.66 -18.54 15.08
CA ASP A 498 -22.50 -19.99 15.07
C ASP A 498 -23.44 -20.70 16.06
N SER A 499 -24.17 -19.98 16.90
CA SER A 499 -25.19 -20.58 17.75
C SER A 499 -26.32 -21.24 16.91
N PRO A 500 -26.83 -22.43 17.30
CA PRO A 500 -28.01 -23.04 16.68
C PRO A 500 -29.21 -22.10 16.53
N ALA A 501 -29.33 -21.11 17.43
CA ALA A 501 -30.41 -20.13 17.43
C ALA A 501 -30.42 -19.23 16.19
N TYR A 502 -29.28 -19.06 15.51
CA TYR A 502 -29.10 -18.14 14.39
C TYR A 502 -28.65 -18.83 13.10
N ALA A 503 -28.43 -20.15 13.10
CA ALA A 503 -27.91 -20.94 11.97
C ALA A 503 -28.70 -20.76 10.66
N ASP A 504 -30.02 -20.53 10.76
CA ASP A 504 -30.92 -20.25 9.63
C ASP A 504 -30.78 -21.25 8.45
N ARG A 505 -31.01 -22.53 8.74
CA ARG A 505 -30.78 -23.64 7.80
C ARG A 505 -31.64 -23.54 6.54
N GLN A 506 -32.86 -23.00 6.65
CA GLN A 506 -33.74 -22.83 5.48
C GLN A 506 -33.16 -21.79 4.51
N ALA A 507 -32.66 -20.67 5.04
CA ALA A 507 -32.01 -19.67 4.22
C ALA A 507 -30.71 -20.17 3.60
N LEU A 508 -29.90 -20.94 4.34
CA LEU A 508 -28.69 -21.58 3.78
C LEU A 508 -29.03 -22.54 2.62
N ARG A 509 -30.12 -23.31 2.72
CA ARG A 509 -30.62 -24.16 1.63
C ARG A 509 -31.05 -23.34 0.41
N ALA A 510 -31.87 -22.32 0.62
CA ALA A 510 -32.31 -21.42 -0.45
C ALA A 510 -31.13 -20.74 -1.15
N TYR A 511 -30.17 -20.25 -0.36
CA TYR A 511 -28.92 -19.68 -0.84
C TYR A 511 -28.12 -20.68 -1.68
N THR A 512 -28.00 -21.94 -1.23
CA THR A 512 -27.29 -22.99 -1.96
C THR A 512 -27.96 -23.31 -3.30
N MET A 513 -29.29 -23.47 -3.31
CA MET A 513 -30.06 -23.72 -4.54
C MET A 513 -29.93 -22.58 -5.54
N ARG A 514 -29.94 -21.34 -5.05
CA ARG A 514 -29.74 -20.16 -5.88
C ARG A 514 -28.36 -20.16 -6.54
N ASN A 515 -27.31 -20.46 -5.79
CA ASN A 515 -25.96 -20.60 -6.34
C ASN A 515 -25.87 -21.73 -7.38
N LEU A 516 -26.52 -22.87 -7.16
CA LEU A 516 -26.52 -23.98 -8.14
C LEU A 516 -27.07 -23.55 -9.51
N ILE A 517 -28.01 -22.60 -9.57
CA ILE A 517 -28.64 -22.14 -10.82
C ILE A 517 -27.99 -20.88 -11.36
N GLU A 518 -27.78 -19.88 -10.52
CA GLU A 518 -27.43 -18.53 -10.94
C GLU A 518 -25.93 -18.36 -11.16
N SER A 519 -25.07 -19.16 -10.50
CA SER A 519 -23.62 -19.01 -10.60
C SER A 519 -23.06 -19.22 -12.01
N ARG A 520 -23.70 -20.06 -12.84
CA ARG A 520 -23.37 -20.21 -14.27
C ARG A 520 -24.62 -20.37 -15.13
N ARG A 521 -24.62 -19.71 -16.30
CA ARG A 521 -25.71 -19.84 -17.29
C ARG A 521 -25.84 -21.26 -17.84
N THR A 522 -24.73 -22.00 -17.90
CA THR A 522 -24.65 -23.38 -18.38
C THR A 522 -24.88 -24.43 -17.30
N SER A 523 -25.27 -24.04 -16.08
CA SER A 523 -25.39 -24.97 -14.97
C SER A 523 -26.30 -26.17 -15.32
N PRO A 524 -25.85 -27.42 -15.05
CA PRO A 524 -26.61 -28.61 -15.36
C PRO A 524 -27.91 -28.71 -14.53
N TYR A 525 -27.94 -28.07 -13.36
CA TYR A 525 -29.12 -28.03 -12.47
C TYR A 525 -30.26 -27.15 -13.00
N ARG A 526 -30.01 -26.28 -14.01
CA ARG A 526 -31.09 -25.59 -14.73
C ARG A 526 -31.92 -26.54 -15.59
N ARG A 527 -31.30 -27.61 -16.09
CA ARG A 527 -31.93 -28.60 -16.98
C ARG A 527 -32.62 -29.74 -16.21
N ARG A 528 -32.29 -29.90 -14.91
CA ARG A 528 -32.80 -30.93 -14.00
C ARG A 528 -33.32 -30.31 -12.70
N PRO A 529 -34.45 -29.59 -12.74
CA PRO A 529 -35.03 -28.96 -11.55
C PRO A 529 -35.46 -29.97 -10.48
N ASP A 530 -35.69 -31.23 -10.86
CA ASP A 530 -36.00 -32.35 -9.98
C ASP A 530 -34.88 -32.66 -8.98
N LEU A 531 -33.62 -32.37 -9.32
CA LEU A 531 -32.45 -32.62 -8.47
C LEU A 531 -31.98 -31.40 -7.68
N LEU A 532 -32.57 -30.23 -7.93
CA LEU A 532 -32.14 -28.97 -7.32
C LEU A 532 -32.31 -28.96 -5.80
N GLU A 533 -33.50 -29.33 -5.31
CA GLU A 533 -33.79 -29.34 -3.86
C GLU A 533 -32.98 -30.43 -3.14
N PRO A 534 -32.94 -31.70 -3.60
CA PRO A 534 -32.21 -32.74 -2.89
C PRO A 534 -30.70 -32.49 -2.83
N VAL A 535 -30.09 -31.99 -3.92
CA VAL A 535 -28.66 -31.63 -3.96
C VAL A 535 -28.39 -30.39 -3.13
N GLY A 536 -29.24 -29.35 -3.24
CA GLY A 536 -29.13 -28.14 -2.44
C GLY A 536 -29.24 -28.42 -0.94
N ALA A 537 -30.14 -29.33 -0.55
CA ALA A 537 -30.30 -29.77 0.84
C ALA A 537 -29.07 -30.53 1.35
N ALA A 538 -28.51 -31.43 0.56
CA ALA A 538 -27.30 -32.18 0.91
C ALA A 538 -26.08 -31.28 1.08
N VAL A 539 -25.87 -30.32 0.18
CA VAL A 539 -24.78 -29.35 0.26
C VAL A 539 -24.95 -28.42 1.46
N ALA A 540 -26.15 -27.92 1.71
CA ALA A 540 -26.42 -27.07 2.88
C ALA A 540 -26.24 -27.84 4.20
N GLU A 541 -26.57 -29.13 4.23
CA GLU A 541 -26.33 -30.00 5.38
C GLU A 541 -24.84 -30.22 5.64
N ALA A 542 -24.07 -30.51 4.59
CA ALA A 542 -22.62 -30.68 4.69
C ALA A 542 -21.90 -29.38 5.11
N ALA A 543 -22.33 -28.24 4.57
CA ALA A 543 -21.81 -26.92 4.91
C ALA A 543 -22.13 -26.47 6.35
N GLY A 544 -23.13 -27.10 6.98
CA GLY A 544 -23.52 -26.87 8.36
C GLY A 544 -24.01 -25.44 8.62
N ARG A 545 -23.09 -24.56 9.05
CA ARG A 545 -23.34 -23.14 9.39
C ARG A 545 -22.59 -22.16 8.49
N SER A 546 -21.74 -22.67 7.59
CA SER A 546 -20.87 -21.85 6.75
C SER A 546 -21.51 -21.57 5.39
N PHE A 547 -21.91 -20.31 5.18
CA PHE A 547 -22.42 -19.84 3.89
C PHE A 547 -21.33 -19.90 2.81
N LEU A 548 -20.07 -19.72 3.20
CA LEU A 548 -18.94 -19.85 2.28
C LEU A 548 -18.79 -21.28 1.73
N VAL A 549 -18.83 -22.29 2.60
CA VAL A 549 -18.71 -23.70 2.20
C VAL A 549 -19.84 -24.06 1.24
N ALA A 550 -21.07 -23.69 1.58
CA ALA A 550 -22.24 -23.88 0.73
C ALA A 550 -22.08 -23.22 -0.64
N ARG A 551 -21.57 -21.98 -0.68
CA ARG A 551 -21.33 -21.24 -1.93
C ARG A 551 -20.30 -21.94 -2.81
N VAL A 552 -19.13 -22.28 -2.26
CA VAL A 552 -18.03 -22.89 -3.03
C VAL A 552 -18.48 -24.25 -3.55
N ALA A 553 -19.05 -25.10 -2.69
CA ALA A 553 -19.56 -26.41 -3.11
C ALA A 553 -20.64 -26.31 -4.20
N ALA A 554 -21.60 -25.38 -4.05
CA ALA A 554 -22.62 -25.13 -5.07
C ALA A 554 -22.02 -24.61 -6.37
N TYR A 555 -21.07 -23.69 -6.32
CA TYR A 555 -20.37 -23.15 -7.49
C TYR A 555 -19.62 -24.25 -8.25
N THR A 556 -18.89 -25.11 -7.53
CA THR A 556 -18.15 -26.22 -8.13
C THR A 556 -19.10 -27.21 -8.81
N LEU A 557 -20.24 -27.53 -8.18
CA LEU A 557 -21.25 -28.38 -8.79
C LEU A 557 -21.91 -27.71 -10.01
N ALA A 558 -22.22 -26.42 -9.94
CA ALA A 558 -22.80 -25.65 -11.05
C ALA A 558 -21.83 -25.47 -12.23
N SER A 559 -20.53 -25.65 -12.00
CA SER A 559 -19.48 -25.53 -13.01
C SER A 559 -19.18 -26.84 -13.75
N ALA A 560 -19.79 -27.96 -13.35
CA ALA A 560 -19.62 -29.24 -14.01
C ALA A 560 -20.36 -29.30 -15.36
N ASP A 561 -19.82 -30.06 -16.32
CA ASP A 561 -20.40 -30.21 -17.66
C ASP A 561 -21.70 -31.04 -17.65
N GLU A 562 -21.82 -32.01 -16.74
CA GLU A 562 -23.00 -32.85 -16.53
C GLU A 562 -23.43 -32.87 -15.05
N VAL A 563 -24.63 -33.39 -14.76
CA VAL A 563 -25.09 -33.58 -13.37
C VAL A 563 -24.27 -34.70 -12.73
N VAL A 564 -23.36 -34.35 -11.83
CA VAL A 564 -22.39 -35.30 -11.22
C VAL A 564 -22.95 -36.02 -9.99
N ALA A 565 -24.07 -35.56 -9.42
CA ALA A 565 -24.50 -35.94 -8.08
C ALA A 565 -25.80 -36.75 -8.05
N ASP A 566 -25.73 -37.98 -7.52
CA ASP A 566 -26.92 -38.64 -6.97
C ASP A 566 -27.09 -38.19 -5.52
N PRO A 567 -28.11 -37.36 -5.22
CA PRO A 567 -28.34 -36.91 -3.86
C PRO A 567 -28.55 -38.08 -2.91
N TYR A 568 -29.10 -39.20 -3.36
CA TYR A 568 -29.42 -40.34 -2.50
C TYR A 568 -28.23 -41.27 -2.23
N ASP A 569 -27.08 -41.10 -2.88
CA ASP A 569 -25.87 -41.87 -2.62
C ASP A 569 -25.17 -41.41 -1.32
N PRO A 570 -25.04 -42.28 -0.29
CA PRO A 570 -24.33 -41.96 0.94
C PRO A 570 -22.85 -41.63 0.73
N ARG A 571 -22.18 -42.21 -0.27
CA ARG A 571 -20.76 -41.94 -0.56
C ARG A 571 -20.56 -40.54 -1.11
N TRP A 572 -21.42 -40.13 -2.03
CA TRP A 572 -21.42 -38.75 -2.53
C TRP A 572 -21.69 -37.75 -1.41
N ARG A 573 -22.71 -37.98 -0.56
CA ARG A 573 -22.99 -37.09 0.59
C ARG A 573 -21.82 -36.98 1.57
N ALA A 574 -21.10 -38.08 1.80
CA ALA A 574 -19.90 -38.09 2.63
C ALA A 574 -18.71 -37.35 1.99
N SER A 575 -18.67 -37.27 0.66
CA SER A 575 -17.61 -36.56 -0.08
C SER A 575 -17.77 -35.03 -0.09
N LEU A 576 -18.94 -34.50 0.29
CA LEU A 576 -19.19 -33.06 0.28
C LEU A 576 -18.33 -32.33 1.33
N PRO A 577 -17.83 -31.14 0.99
CA PRO A 577 -16.92 -30.43 1.87
C PRO A 577 -17.64 -29.88 3.09
N ARG A 578 -17.03 -30.05 4.26
CA ARG A 578 -17.56 -29.55 5.55
C ARG A 578 -16.85 -28.28 6.02
N HIS A 579 -15.65 -28.05 5.49
CA HIS A 579 -14.79 -26.91 5.82
C HIS A 579 -14.43 -26.14 4.55
N ALA A 580 -14.20 -24.83 4.69
CA ALA A 580 -13.98 -23.95 3.54
C ALA A 580 -12.71 -24.30 2.76
N GLY A 581 -11.65 -24.72 3.45
CA GLY A 581 -10.43 -25.24 2.84
C GLY A 581 -10.68 -26.44 1.93
N GLN A 582 -11.39 -27.45 2.46
CA GLN A 582 -11.78 -28.63 1.68
C GLN A 582 -12.59 -28.25 0.44
N ALA A 583 -13.59 -27.37 0.58
CA ALA A 583 -14.43 -26.92 -0.53
C ALA A 583 -13.61 -26.26 -1.65
N MET A 584 -12.65 -25.42 -1.28
CA MET A 584 -11.79 -24.72 -2.24
C MET A 584 -10.77 -25.65 -2.89
N ARG A 585 -10.19 -26.58 -2.15
CA ARG A 585 -9.30 -27.61 -2.71
C ARG A 585 -10.03 -28.47 -3.74
N GLU A 586 -11.25 -28.90 -3.43
CA GLU A 586 -12.09 -29.64 -4.35
C GLU A 586 -12.48 -28.82 -5.59
N ASP A 587 -12.76 -27.52 -5.43
CA ASP A 587 -12.99 -26.61 -6.55
C ASP A 587 -11.76 -26.50 -7.47
N LEU A 588 -10.58 -26.22 -6.90
CA LEU A 588 -9.33 -26.13 -7.65
C LEU A 588 -9.03 -27.45 -8.36
N THR A 589 -9.19 -28.59 -7.66
CA THR A 589 -8.94 -29.92 -8.21
C THR A 589 -9.90 -30.26 -9.35
N ARG A 590 -11.19 -29.94 -9.23
CA ARG A 590 -12.16 -30.22 -10.30
C ARG A 590 -12.01 -29.30 -11.50
N ARG A 591 -11.71 -28.01 -11.30
CA ARG A 591 -11.61 -27.04 -12.41
C ARG A 591 -10.27 -27.13 -13.14
N LEU A 592 -9.19 -27.38 -12.42
CA LEU A 592 -7.82 -27.31 -12.95
C LEU A 592 -7.16 -28.68 -13.11
N GLY A 593 -7.75 -29.75 -12.55
CA GLY A 593 -7.20 -31.10 -12.67
C GLY A 593 -5.76 -31.19 -12.15
N GLU A 594 -4.84 -31.57 -13.02
CA GLU A 594 -3.40 -31.67 -12.71
C GLU A 594 -2.77 -30.31 -12.33
N ASP A 595 -3.30 -29.20 -12.87
CA ASP A 595 -2.83 -27.84 -12.58
C ASP A 595 -3.29 -27.31 -11.21
N ALA A 596 -4.14 -28.05 -10.48
CA ALA A 596 -4.61 -27.62 -9.16
C ALA A 596 -3.45 -27.46 -8.16
N ARG A 597 -2.42 -28.31 -8.27
CA ARG A 597 -1.22 -28.21 -7.44
C ARG A 597 -0.42 -26.95 -7.76
N ARG A 598 -0.28 -26.61 -9.05
CA ARG A 598 0.36 -25.35 -9.50
C ARG A 598 -0.38 -24.14 -8.94
N ALA A 599 -1.71 -24.13 -9.00
CA ALA A 599 -2.50 -23.04 -8.42
C ALA A 599 -2.31 -22.93 -6.89
N ALA A 600 -2.32 -24.06 -6.17
CA ALA A 600 -2.09 -24.07 -4.73
C ALA A 600 -0.68 -23.56 -4.35
N ASP A 601 0.35 -23.97 -5.09
CA ASP A 601 1.73 -23.57 -4.86
C ASP A 601 1.91 -22.05 -5.08
N LEU A 602 1.26 -21.47 -6.11
CA LEU A 602 1.28 -20.02 -6.37
C LEU A 602 0.46 -19.21 -5.36
N LEU A 603 -0.65 -19.76 -4.83
CA LEU A 603 -1.48 -19.08 -3.83
C LEU A 603 -0.87 -19.13 -2.42
N ARG A 604 -0.02 -20.12 -2.12
CA ARG A 604 0.52 -20.37 -0.78
C ARG A 604 1.31 -19.19 -0.19
N PRO A 605 2.20 -18.49 -0.92
CA PRO A 605 2.87 -17.29 -0.39
C PRO A 605 1.88 -16.22 0.08
N LEU A 606 0.76 -16.04 -0.61
CA LEU A 606 -0.25 -15.05 -0.22
C LEU A 606 -0.92 -15.36 1.12
N ALA A 607 -0.90 -16.64 1.55
CA ALA A 607 -1.39 -17.03 2.86
C ALA A 607 -0.46 -16.55 3.99
N TYR A 608 0.81 -16.29 3.71
CA TYR A 608 1.80 -15.83 4.69
C TYR A 608 2.17 -14.35 4.51
N ALA A 609 1.50 -13.66 3.60
CA ALA A 609 1.73 -12.24 3.35
C ALA A 609 1.31 -11.38 4.56
N GLU A 610 2.19 -10.48 4.98
CA GLU A 610 1.89 -9.37 5.89
C GLU A 610 1.37 -8.14 5.12
N GLY A 611 0.77 -7.17 5.83
CA GLY A 611 0.33 -5.89 5.25
C GLY A 611 -0.89 -5.99 4.33
N GLN A 612 -0.89 -5.25 3.21
CA GLN A 612 -1.99 -5.30 2.21
C GLN A 612 -1.87 -6.48 1.24
N GLY A 613 -0.82 -7.30 1.34
CA GLY A 613 -0.58 -8.45 0.49
C GLY A 613 0.84 -8.47 -0.09
N LEU A 614 1.13 -9.46 -0.92
CA LEU A 614 2.42 -9.58 -1.60
C LEU A 614 2.47 -8.75 -2.89
N PRO A 615 3.58 -8.04 -3.15
CA PRO A 615 3.80 -7.39 -4.44
C PRO A 615 4.04 -8.42 -5.55
N TRP A 616 3.55 -8.12 -6.76
CA TRP A 616 3.81 -8.94 -7.95
C TRP A 616 5.29 -8.84 -8.39
N GLU A 617 5.90 -7.66 -8.21
CA GLU A 617 7.21 -7.25 -8.74
C GLU A 617 8.38 -8.18 -8.36
N SER A 618 8.59 -9.27 -9.10
CA SER A 618 9.66 -10.27 -8.93
C SER A 618 9.74 -10.99 -7.57
N ILE A 619 8.83 -10.70 -6.64
CA ILE A 619 8.78 -11.27 -5.30
C ILE A 619 7.86 -12.48 -5.27
N TRP A 620 6.62 -12.36 -5.76
CA TRP A 620 5.61 -13.40 -5.61
C TRP A 620 5.98 -14.72 -6.31
N ALA A 621 6.40 -14.70 -7.58
CA ALA A 621 6.79 -15.91 -8.30
C ALA A 621 8.02 -16.60 -7.67
N ARG A 622 8.99 -15.80 -7.21
CA ARG A 622 10.18 -16.33 -6.51
C ARG A 622 9.83 -16.94 -5.16
N LEU A 623 8.92 -16.33 -4.40
CA LEU A 623 8.41 -16.91 -3.15
C LEU A 623 7.67 -18.21 -3.39
N ALA A 624 6.78 -18.25 -4.39
CA ALA A 624 6.11 -19.50 -4.77
C ALA A 624 7.12 -20.59 -5.12
N SER A 625 8.20 -20.21 -5.80
CA SER A 625 9.27 -21.14 -6.14
C SER A 625 10.03 -21.66 -4.92
N ALA A 626 10.44 -20.76 -4.04
CA ALA A 626 11.20 -21.08 -2.84
C ALA A 626 10.39 -21.93 -1.86
N VAL A 627 9.10 -21.62 -1.68
CA VAL A 627 8.21 -22.33 -0.76
C VAL A 627 7.83 -23.72 -1.27
N SER A 628 7.57 -23.86 -2.57
CA SER A 628 7.17 -25.15 -3.17
C SER A 628 8.34 -26.05 -3.57
N GLY A 629 9.54 -25.49 -3.70
CA GLY A 629 10.71 -26.17 -4.26
C GLY A 629 10.63 -26.40 -5.77
N ARG A 630 9.68 -25.76 -6.47
CA ARG A 630 9.44 -25.90 -7.92
C ARG A 630 9.65 -24.56 -8.61
N PRO A 631 10.23 -24.50 -9.82
CA PRO A 631 10.42 -23.22 -10.49
C PRO A 631 9.09 -22.66 -11.00
N TYR A 632 8.80 -21.41 -10.63
CA TYR A 632 7.68 -20.61 -11.12
C TYR A 632 8.15 -19.24 -11.60
N THR A 633 7.49 -18.70 -12.62
CA THR A 633 7.79 -17.41 -13.26
C THR A 633 6.57 -16.48 -13.26
N ASP A 634 6.73 -15.26 -13.74
CA ASP A 634 5.62 -14.31 -13.88
C ASP A 634 4.54 -14.81 -14.87
N ASP A 635 4.89 -15.67 -15.83
CA ASP A 635 3.92 -16.32 -16.73
C ASP A 635 2.97 -17.25 -15.98
N ASP A 636 3.47 -17.93 -14.94
CA ASP A 636 2.65 -18.74 -14.04
C ASP A 636 1.65 -17.89 -13.26
N LEU A 637 2.05 -16.68 -12.85
CA LEU A 637 1.15 -15.73 -12.19
C LEU A 637 0.10 -15.17 -13.15
N PHE A 638 0.44 -14.89 -14.41
CA PHE A 638 -0.55 -14.53 -15.43
C PHE A 638 -1.55 -15.68 -15.69
N TRP A 639 -1.06 -16.92 -15.73
CA TRP A 639 -1.92 -18.10 -15.81
C TRP A 639 -2.84 -18.22 -14.58
N LEU A 640 -2.30 -18.01 -13.37
CA LEU A 640 -3.09 -18.04 -12.13
C LEU A 640 -4.18 -16.96 -12.15
N ARG A 641 -3.87 -15.75 -12.58
CA ARG A 641 -4.86 -14.66 -12.67
C ARG A 641 -6.02 -15.00 -13.59
N ARG A 642 -5.75 -15.63 -14.74
CA ARG A 642 -6.79 -16.03 -15.71
C ARG A 642 -7.64 -17.19 -15.20
N ASN A 643 -7.03 -18.16 -14.52
CA ASN A 643 -7.69 -19.43 -14.17
C ASN A 643 -8.24 -19.45 -12.74
N ALA A 644 -7.57 -18.80 -11.80
CA ALA A 644 -7.87 -18.79 -10.36
C ALA A 644 -7.89 -17.37 -9.76
N GLY A 645 -8.00 -16.32 -10.58
CA GLY A 645 -8.04 -14.93 -10.14
C GLY A 645 -9.16 -14.61 -9.15
N SER A 646 -10.25 -15.39 -9.14
CA SER A 646 -11.35 -15.27 -8.17
C SER A 646 -10.93 -15.51 -6.71
N TYR A 647 -9.73 -16.06 -6.47
CA TYR A 647 -9.19 -16.30 -5.14
C TYR A 647 -8.25 -15.20 -4.65
N VAL A 648 -7.89 -14.26 -5.52
CA VAL A 648 -6.91 -13.21 -5.25
C VAL A 648 -7.56 -11.83 -5.37
N VAL A 649 -7.28 -10.96 -4.40
CA VAL A 649 -7.70 -9.56 -4.41
C VAL A 649 -6.48 -8.69 -4.61
N GLU A 650 -6.62 -7.70 -5.49
CA GLU A 650 -5.65 -6.63 -5.66
C GLU A 650 -5.98 -5.47 -4.72
N ALA A 651 -4.97 -4.99 -4.01
CA ALA A 651 -4.98 -3.82 -3.14
C ALA A 651 -3.84 -2.88 -3.53
N THR A 652 -3.86 -1.66 -2.99
CA THR A 652 -2.77 -0.69 -3.18
C THR A 652 -2.09 -0.44 -1.84
N GLU A 653 -0.75 -0.49 -1.82
CA GLU A 653 0.09 -0.20 -0.67
C GLU A 653 1.27 0.67 -1.11
N ASN A 654 1.46 1.83 -0.47
CA ASN A 654 2.50 2.80 -0.84
C ASN A 654 2.52 3.16 -2.34
N GLY A 655 1.32 3.30 -2.95
CA GLY A 655 1.16 3.61 -4.37
C GLY A 655 1.43 2.46 -5.34
N ARG A 656 1.64 1.22 -4.84
CA ARG A 656 1.93 0.03 -5.64
C ARG A 656 0.88 -1.07 -5.45
N SER A 657 0.74 -1.97 -6.42
CA SER A 657 -0.20 -3.11 -6.33
C SER A 657 0.33 -4.20 -5.39
N ALA A 658 -0.51 -4.62 -4.45
CA ALA A 658 -0.31 -5.75 -3.54
C ALA A 658 -1.44 -6.78 -3.73
N TYR A 659 -1.13 -8.06 -3.66
CA TYR A 659 -2.05 -9.16 -3.91
C TYR A 659 -2.22 -10.01 -2.66
N ARG A 660 -3.45 -10.41 -2.35
CA ARG A 660 -3.74 -11.26 -1.19
C ARG A 660 -4.87 -12.22 -1.47
N LEU A 661 -5.01 -13.23 -0.61
CA LEU A 661 -6.13 -14.15 -0.68
C LEU A 661 -7.43 -13.45 -0.30
N TYR A 662 -8.50 -13.74 -1.04
CA TYR A 662 -9.80 -13.16 -0.78
C TYR A 662 -10.37 -13.53 0.60
N HIS A 663 -10.09 -14.72 1.11
CA HIS A 663 -10.75 -15.27 2.29
C HIS A 663 -9.78 -15.88 3.30
N GLN A 664 -9.92 -15.51 4.57
CA GLN A 664 -9.08 -16.01 5.68
C GLN A 664 -9.11 -17.54 5.82
N ALA A 665 -10.25 -18.18 5.55
CA ALA A 665 -10.34 -19.65 5.58
C ALA A 665 -9.48 -20.34 4.48
N LEU A 666 -9.20 -19.65 3.37
CA LEU A 666 -8.23 -20.15 2.37
C LEU A 666 -6.80 -19.99 2.90
N THR A 667 -6.53 -18.88 3.60
CA THR A 667 -5.27 -18.66 4.30
C THR A 667 -5.02 -19.78 5.32
N GLU A 668 -6.00 -20.08 6.18
CA GLU A 668 -5.91 -21.18 7.16
C GLU A 668 -5.63 -22.52 6.46
N HIS A 669 -6.38 -22.84 5.40
CA HIS A 669 -6.19 -24.10 4.67
C HIS A 669 -4.83 -24.20 3.95
N LEU A 670 -4.35 -23.13 3.33
CA LEU A 670 -3.04 -23.13 2.69
C LEU A 670 -1.88 -23.17 3.71
N ARG A 671 -2.17 -22.84 4.97
CA ARG A 671 -1.26 -23.01 6.11
C ARG A 671 -1.36 -24.41 6.73
N GLU A 672 -2.48 -25.13 6.57
CA GLU A 672 -2.62 -26.53 6.99
C GLU A 672 -1.53 -27.39 6.32
N ASP A 673 -0.96 -28.33 7.08
CA ASP A 673 0.12 -29.24 6.67
C ASP A 673 1.39 -28.55 6.12
N THR A 674 1.61 -27.28 6.48
CA THR A 674 2.79 -26.50 6.05
C THR A 674 3.63 -26.11 7.26
N ASP A 675 4.94 -26.28 7.15
CA ASP A 675 5.85 -25.72 8.15
C ASP A 675 5.94 -24.19 7.98
N ALA A 676 5.19 -23.48 8.83
CA ALA A 676 5.16 -22.02 8.84
C ALA A 676 6.56 -21.40 9.00
N ARG A 677 7.45 -22.04 9.76
CA ARG A 677 8.82 -21.55 9.96
C ARG A 677 9.63 -21.64 8.68
N ALA A 678 9.52 -22.75 7.95
CA ALA A 678 10.18 -22.93 6.66
C ALA A 678 9.69 -21.91 5.62
N VAL A 679 8.38 -21.64 5.59
CA VAL A 679 7.81 -20.61 4.70
C VAL A 679 8.35 -19.23 5.05
N HIS A 680 8.32 -18.84 6.32
CA HIS A 680 8.87 -17.55 6.73
C HIS A 680 10.38 -17.45 6.49
N SER A 681 11.13 -18.55 6.59
CA SER A 681 12.54 -18.59 6.19
C SER A 681 12.70 -18.29 4.69
N ALA A 682 11.88 -18.90 3.83
CA ALA A 682 11.90 -18.60 2.39
C ALA A 682 11.56 -17.13 2.11
N PHE A 683 10.68 -16.51 2.90
CA PHE A 683 10.43 -15.06 2.82
C PHE A 683 11.67 -14.25 3.14
N VAL A 684 12.41 -14.58 4.22
CA VAL A 684 13.64 -13.89 4.58
C VAL A 684 14.65 -13.95 3.43
N ASP A 685 14.87 -15.14 2.87
CA ASP A 685 15.86 -15.34 1.81
C ASP A 685 15.47 -14.58 0.53
N VAL A 686 14.22 -14.74 0.06
CA VAL A 686 13.77 -14.09 -1.18
C VAL A 686 13.72 -12.56 -1.05
N LEU A 687 13.26 -12.03 0.09
CA LEU A 687 13.20 -10.59 0.30
C LEU A 687 14.61 -9.99 0.38
N THR A 688 15.53 -10.64 1.09
CA THR A 688 16.92 -10.19 1.17
C THR A 688 17.65 -10.31 -0.19
N ASP A 689 17.38 -11.35 -0.98
CA ASP A 689 17.96 -11.52 -2.31
C ASP A 689 17.31 -10.66 -3.40
N SER A 690 16.11 -10.14 -3.16
CA SER A 690 15.46 -9.18 -4.05
C SER A 690 16.11 -7.79 -3.99
N VAL A 691 16.94 -7.52 -2.97
CA VAL A 691 17.62 -6.23 -2.82
C VAL A 691 18.75 -6.11 -3.85
N PRO A 692 18.76 -5.06 -4.71
CA PRO A 692 19.82 -4.87 -5.70
C PRO A 692 21.20 -4.75 -5.05
N TYR A 693 22.25 -5.12 -5.77
CA TYR A 693 23.64 -4.89 -5.34
C TYR A 693 24.14 -3.50 -5.78
N ARG A 694 24.95 -2.87 -4.93
CA ARG A 694 25.80 -1.72 -5.24
C ARG A 694 27.03 -2.19 -6.03
N GLY A 695 27.78 -1.24 -6.59
CA GLY A 695 29.03 -1.53 -7.33
C GLY A 695 30.13 -2.16 -6.47
N ASP A 696 30.02 -2.10 -5.14
CA ASP A 696 30.93 -2.72 -4.17
C ASP A 696 30.48 -4.12 -3.72
N ALA A 697 29.50 -4.72 -4.42
CA ALA A 697 28.88 -6.00 -4.09
C ALA A 697 28.14 -6.07 -2.74
N THR A 698 27.87 -4.92 -2.10
CA THR A 698 26.95 -4.83 -0.95
C THR A 698 25.51 -4.62 -1.40
N ARG A 699 24.52 -5.01 -0.59
CA ARG A 699 23.09 -4.82 -0.92
C ARG A 699 22.69 -3.35 -0.73
N ASP A 700 22.03 -2.77 -1.73
CA ASP A 700 21.52 -1.40 -1.71
C ASP A 700 20.10 -1.30 -1.14
N TRP A 701 20.00 -1.23 0.18
CA TRP A 701 18.72 -1.13 0.87
C TRP A 701 17.93 0.14 0.57
N SER A 702 18.57 1.18 0.03
CA SER A 702 17.87 2.39 -0.44
C SER A 702 16.97 2.13 -1.65
N ARG A 703 17.26 1.06 -2.41
CA ARG A 703 16.52 0.62 -3.59
C ARG A 703 15.69 -0.64 -3.33
N ALA A 704 15.67 -1.13 -2.09
CA ALA A 704 14.88 -2.29 -1.72
C ALA A 704 13.38 -2.03 -1.93
N HIS A 705 12.63 -3.09 -2.26
CA HIS A 705 11.18 -2.98 -2.39
C HIS A 705 10.56 -2.58 -1.03
N PRO A 706 9.56 -1.68 -0.98
CA PRO A 706 8.94 -1.24 0.28
C PRO A 706 8.48 -2.40 1.17
N TYR A 707 7.92 -3.46 0.58
CA TYR A 707 7.51 -4.66 1.31
C TYR A 707 8.66 -5.29 2.13
N ALA A 708 9.88 -5.34 1.59
CA ALA A 708 11.04 -5.87 2.31
C ALA A 708 11.42 -4.96 3.48
N LEU A 709 11.39 -3.63 3.27
CA LEU A 709 11.67 -2.66 4.33
C LEU A 709 10.66 -2.72 5.49
N HIS A 710 9.39 -3.01 5.19
CA HIS A 710 8.32 -3.10 6.17
C HIS A 710 8.27 -4.45 6.88
N HIS A 711 8.38 -5.58 6.15
CA HIS A 711 7.96 -6.89 6.70
C HIS A 711 9.09 -7.92 6.83
N LEU A 712 10.32 -7.63 6.39
CA LEU A 712 11.44 -8.56 6.54
C LEU A 712 11.69 -8.96 8.00
N ALA A 713 11.70 -7.99 8.93
CA ALA A 713 11.87 -8.26 10.36
C ALA A 713 10.76 -9.15 10.94
N THR A 714 9.51 -8.94 10.51
CA THR A 714 8.36 -9.76 10.95
C THR A 714 8.52 -11.21 10.52
N HIS A 715 8.87 -11.44 9.25
CA HIS A 715 9.13 -12.79 8.74
C HIS A 715 10.36 -13.43 9.40
N ALA A 716 11.41 -12.65 9.64
CA ALA A 716 12.61 -13.13 10.31
C ALA A 716 12.35 -13.54 11.76
N ALA A 717 11.56 -12.77 12.51
CA ALA A 717 11.14 -13.16 13.85
C ALA A 717 10.31 -14.45 13.84
N ALA A 718 9.34 -14.57 12.93
CA ALA A 718 8.52 -15.78 12.77
C ALA A 718 9.34 -17.01 12.32
N ALA A 719 10.43 -16.80 11.58
CA ALA A 719 11.38 -17.86 11.18
C ALA A 719 12.41 -18.22 12.27
N HIS A 720 12.47 -17.47 13.38
CA HIS A 720 13.57 -17.49 14.35
C HIS A 720 14.94 -17.18 13.73
N ARG A 721 14.96 -16.22 12.80
CA ARG A 721 16.13 -15.71 12.07
C ARG A 721 16.26 -14.19 12.18
N ILE A 722 15.69 -13.59 13.23
CA ILE A 722 15.77 -12.14 13.44
C ILE A 722 17.22 -11.67 13.60
N ASP A 723 18.07 -12.50 14.20
CA ASP A 723 19.49 -12.21 14.38
C ASP A 723 20.20 -12.00 13.03
N ASP A 724 19.88 -12.80 12.01
CA ASP A 724 20.40 -12.64 10.63
C ASP A 724 20.07 -11.26 10.04
N VAL A 725 18.91 -10.70 10.39
CA VAL A 725 18.44 -9.40 9.89
C VAL A 725 19.03 -8.26 10.71
N LEU A 726 19.22 -8.44 12.02
CA LEU A 726 19.87 -7.47 12.90
C LEU A 726 21.36 -7.33 12.58
N ASP A 727 21.98 -8.35 11.99
CA ASP A 727 23.35 -8.30 11.49
C ASP A 727 23.52 -7.51 10.17
N ILE A 728 22.43 -6.90 9.66
CA ILE A 728 22.46 -6.10 8.43
C ILE A 728 22.27 -4.61 8.80
N PRO A 729 23.36 -3.83 9.00
CA PRO A 729 23.26 -2.43 9.43
C PRO A 729 22.50 -1.55 8.45
N GLU A 730 22.71 -1.77 7.15
CA GLU A 730 22.01 -1.02 6.11
C GLU A 730 20.49 -1.29 6.14
N TYR A 731 20.06 -2.51 6.48
CA TYR A 731 18.62 -2.76 6.66
C TYR A 731 18.07 -1.92 7.81
N LEU A 732 18.73 -1.89 8.97
CA LEU A 732 18.28 -1.13 10.14
C LEU A 732 18.17 0.38 9.86
N VAL A 733 19.03 0.91 9.00
CA VAL A 733 18.97 2.30 8.56
C VAL A 733 17.72 2.59 7.70
N HIS A 734 17.30 1.64 6.87
CA HIS A 734 16.20 1.81 5.91
C HIS A 734 14.86 1.21 6.34
N ALA A 735 14.86 0.30 7.31
CA ALA A 735 13.69 -0.42 7.78
C ALA A 735 12.65 0.54 8.36
N THR A 736 11.39 0.12 8.28
CA THR A 736 10.28 0.89 8.82
C THR A 736 10.25 0.72 10.35
N PRO A 737 10.42 1.78 11.17
CA PRO A 737 10.60 1.61 12.61
C PRO A 737 9.43 0.92 13.32
N HIS A 738 8.19 1.23 12.95
CA HIS A 738 7.01 0.69 13.62
C HIS A 738 6.83 -0.83 13.44
N THR A 739 7.32 -1.40 12.33
CA THR A 739 7.27 -2.85 12.11
C THR A 739 8.49 -3.57 12.68
N LEU A 740 9.66 -2.93 12.69
CA LEU A 740 10.91 -3.49 13.22
C LEU A 740 10.94 -3.53 14.75
N THR A 741 10.51 -2.45 15.42
CA THR A 741 10.63 -2.29 16.88
C THR A 741 10.05 -3.46 17.69
N PRO A 742 8.82 -3.95 17.41
CA PRO A 742 8.26 -5.09 18.13
C PRO A 742 9.10 -6.36 17.99
N GLN A 743 9.87 -6.49 16.91
CA GLN A 743 10.64 -7.70 16.60
C GLN A 743 11.99 -7.75 17.34
N LEU A 744 12.50 -6.60 17.80
CA LEU A 744 13.78 -6.48 18.50
C LEU A 744 13.83 -7.29 19.81
N GLN A 745 12.68 -7.67 20.39
CA GLN A 745 12.62 -8.50 21.60
C GLN A 745 12.95 -9.96 21.34
N HIS A 746 12.90 -10.41 20.08
CA HIS A 746 13.16 -11.79 19.69
C HIS A 746 14.64 -12.09 19.44
N ALA A 747 15.54 -11.12 19.64
CA ALA A 747 16.99 -11.28 19.45
C ALA A 747 17.60 -12.30 20.42
N THR A 748 18.39 -13.25 19.91
CA THR A 748 18.86 -14.42 20.70
C THR A 748 20.35 -14.48 20.97
N THR A 749 21.18 -13.95 20.08
CA THR A 749 22.63 -13.86 20.25
C THR A 749 23.02 -12.59 21.02
N ASP A 750 24.18 -12.59 21.67
CA ASP A 750 24.66 -11.43 22.41
C ASP A 750 24.87 -10.21 21.50
N GLU A 751 25.35 -10.44 20.27
CA GLU A 751 25.54 -9.38 19.26
C GLU A 751 24.21 -8.82 18.77
N ALA A 752 23.23 -9.67 18.43
CA ALA A 752 21.90 -9.22 18.03
C ALA A 752 21.18 -8.48 19.18
N ARG A 753 21.33 -8.92 20.43
CA ARG A 753 20.82 -8.21 21.61
C ARG A 753 21.46 -6.83 21.78
N LEU A 754 22.76 -6.73 21.56
CA LEU A 754 23.49 -5.47 21.59
C LEU A 754 23.00 -4.52 20.48
N THR A 755 22.85 -5.01 19.25
CA THR A 755 22.31 -4.23 18.13
C THR A 755 20.87 -3.78 18.37
N ALA A 756 20.02 -4.66 18.92
CA ALA A 756 18.66 -4.31 19.32
C ALA A 756 18.65 -3.20 20.38
N ALA A 757 19.54 -3.26 21.38
CA ALA A 757 19.70 -2.20 22.38
C ALA A 757 20.18 -0.88 21.76
N VAL A 758 21.17 -0.92 20.86
CA VAL A 758 21.65 0.25 20.11
C VAL A 758 20.53 0.91 19.32
N TYR A 759 19.67 0.11 18.68
CA TYR A 759 18.50 0.62 17.96
C TYR A 759 17.49 1.26 18.91
N ARG A 760 17.18 0.60 20.05
CA ARG A 760 16.22 1.07 21.05
C ARG A 760 16.57 2.44 21.65
N MET A 761 17.86 2.73 21.80
CA MET A 761 18.36 4.00 22.36
C MET A 761 17.96 5.26 21.58
N GLY A 762 17.40 5.15 20.38
CA GLY A 762 16.93 6.29 19.58
C GLY A 762 15.54 6.07 18.96
N LEU A 763 14.67 5.27 19.59
CA LEU A 763 13.34 4.95 19.06
C LEU A 763 12.50 6.16 18.73
N ASP A 764 12.53 7.16 19.60
CA ASP A 764 11.89 8.47 19.47
C ASP A 764 12.39 9.26 18.26
N LEU A 765 13.67 9.09 17.91
CA LEU A 765 14.30 9.74 16.76
C LEU A 765 14.02 9.00 15.45
N HIS A 766 13.94 7.66 15.45
CA HIS A 766 13.92 6.87 14.22
C HIS A 766 12.72 7.14 13.33
N ALA A 767 11.53 7.35 13.91
CA ALA A 767 10.28 7.53 13.16
C ALA A 767 10.25 8.82 12.30
N PRO A 768 10.56 10.02 12.84
CA PRO A 768 10.63 11.24 12.04
C PRO A 768 11.97 11.45 11.32
N ALA A 769 13.03 10.72 11.69
CA ALA A 769 14.35 10.93 11.13
C ALA A 769 14.46 10.54 9.65
N THR A 770 15.23 11.34 8.91
CA THR A 770 15.73 10.95 7.59
C THR A 770 16.71 9.78 7.73
N VAL A 771 16.90 9.04 6.64
CA VAL A 771 17.87 7.92 6.55
C VAL A 771 19.27 8.33 7.05
N ALA A 772 19.72 9.53 6.68
CA ALA A 772 21.02 10.07 7.08
C ALA A 772 21.11 10.27 8.60
N VAL A 773 20.09 10.91 9.18
CA VAL A 773 20.03 11.15 10.63
C VAL A 773 19.94 9.83 11.38
N ARG A 774 19.16 8.87 10.88
CA ARG A 774 19.02 7.54 11.47
C ARG A 774 20.36 6.80 11.52
N ARG A 775 21.10 6.80 10.41
CA ARG A 775 22.45 6.22 10.33
C ARG A 775 23.39 6.83 11.37
N GLN A 776 23.40 8.16 11.48
CA GLN A 776 24.25 8.87 12.43
C GLN A 776 23.90 8.56 13.89
N ALA A 777 22.60 8.52 14.20
CA ALA A 777 22.10 8.15 15.53
C ALA A 777 22.49 6.71 15.90
N LEU A 778 22.30 5.77 14.96
CA LEU A 778 22.72 4.37 15.15
C LEU A 778 24.24 4.25 15.34
N ALA A 779 25.04 4.96 14.54
CA ALA A 779 26.49 4.93 14.65
C ALA A 779 26.98 5.53 15.98
N LEU A 780 26.33 6.60 16.45
CA LEU A 780 26.65 7.24 17.73
C LEU A 780 26.30 6.32 18.90
N ASN A 781 25.11 5.70 18.87
CA ASN A 781 24.68 4.75 19.88
C ASN A 781 25.53 3.48 19.87
N ALA A 782 25.97 3.01 18.69
CA ALA A 782 26.92 1.92 18.56
C ALA A 782 28.28 2.26 19.20
N ALA A 783 28.79 3.47 18.99
CA ALA A 783 30.01 3.95 19.63
C ALA A 783 29.88 4.01 21.16
N ARG A 784 28.74 4.48 21.68
CA ARG A 784 28.43 4.50 23.12
C ARG A 784 28.32 3.09 23.72
N ALA A 785 27.78 2.14 22.95
CA ALA A 785 27.62 0.74 23.33
C ALA A 785 28.93 -0.08 23.25
N GLY A 786 30.00 0.49 22.68
CA GLY A 786 31.22 -0.26 22.37
C GLY A 786 31.05 -1.27 21.21
N ALA A 787 29.98 -1.15 20.42
CA ALA A 787 29.69 -2.01 19.27
C ALA A 787 30.54 -1.63 18.05
N THR A 788 31.86 -1.81 18.15
CA THR A 788 32.86 -1.28 17.19
C THR A 788 32.71 -1.82 15.76
N THR A 789 32.35 -3.09 15.59
CA THR A 789 32.08 -3.69 14.26
C THR A 789 30.89 -3.02 13.60
N PHE A 790 29.77 -2.95 14.34
CA PHE A 790 28.52 -2.35 13.88
C PHE A 790 28.67 -0.85 13.57
N GLN A 791 29.36 -0.10 14.43
CA GLN A 791 29.72 1.30 14.21
C GLN A 791 30.49 1.47 12.89
N ARG A 792 31.53 0.65 12.67
CA ARG A 792 32.38 0.74 11.47
C ARG A 792 31.57 0.52 10.19
N GLN A 793 30.70 -0.49 10.18
CA GLN A 793 29.84 -0.77 9.02
C GLN A 793 28.90 0.40 8.73
N LEU A 794 28.28 1.01 9.75
CA LEU A 794 27.42 2.18 9.57
C LEU A 794 28.16 3.41 9.03
N THR A 795 29.41 3.62 9.48
CA THR A 795 30.24 4.76 9.03
C THR A 795 30.83 4.59 7.63
N THR A 796 31.03 3.35 7.18
CA THR A 796 31.66 3.06 5.87
C THR A 796 30.79 3.54 4.70
N HIS A 797 29.46 3.48 4.84
CA HIS A 797 28.50 3.93 3.83
C HIS A 797 27.92 5.33 4.12
N ALA A 798 28.53 6.09 5.03
CA ALA A 798 28.15 7.49 5.26
C ALA A 798 28.60 8.36 4.07
N ALA A 799 27.77 9.33 3.68
CA ALA A 799 28.13 10.25 2.61
C ALA A 799 29.31 11.16 3.03
N PRO A 800 30.19 11.61 2.11
CA PRO A 800 31.37 12.41 2.45
C PRO A 800 31.07 13.72 3.19
N ASN A 801 29.84 14.23 3.06
CA ASN A 801 29.36 15.46 3.71
C ASN A 801 28.64 15.21 5.04
N GLN A 802 28.59 13.97 5.53
CA GLN A 802 27.96 13.60 6.80
C GLN A 802 29.02 13.40 7.87
N TRP A 803 28.76 13.92 9.08
CA TRP A 803 29.60 13.62 10.22
C TRP A 803 29.45 12.15 10.61
N THR A 804 30.55 11.52 11.01
CA THR A 804 30.59 10.14 11.50
C THR A 804 31.23 10.11 12.89
N PRO A 805 30.62 9.42 13.86
CA PRO A 805 31.18 9.31 15.20
C PRO A 805 32.39 8.37 15.18
N VAL A 806 33.53 8.86 15.67
CA VAL A 806 34.76 8.05 15.82
C VAL A 806 34.79 7.35 17.18
N TRP A 807 34.38 8.06 18.24
CA TRP A 807 34.26 7.56 19.61
C TRP A 807 33.13 8.31 20.33
N ALA A 808 32.63 7.75 21.45
CA ALA A 808 31.68 8.42 22.33
C ALA A 808 31.96 8.06 23.80
N THR A 809 31.74 9.00 24.72
CA THR A 809 32.04 8.85 26.15
C THR A 809 30.79 8.79 27.05
N GLY A 810 29.59 8.79 26.47
CA GLY A 810 28.33 8.86 27.22
C GLY A 810 27.93 7.53 27.87
N SER A 811 27.73 7.54 29.19
CA SER A 811 27.37 6.40 30.03
C SER A 811 25.88 6.01 30.03
N ASP A 812 24.99 6.83 29.45
CA ASP A 812 23.55 6.53 29.44
C ASP A 812 23.16 5.49 28.38
N PHE A 813 24.02 4.49 28.17
CA PHE A 813 23.72 3.31 27.36
C PHE A 813 23.38 2.17 28.31
N THR A 814 22.15 1.66 28.24
CA THR A 814 21.76 0.47 28.99
C THR A 814 21.24 -0.61 28.04
N PRO A 815 21.91 -1.77 27.95
CA PRO A 815 21.42 -2.90 27.15
C PRO A 815 20.11 -3.49 27.70
N ALA A 816 19.72 -3.10 28.92
CA ALA A 816 18.41 -3.44 29.49
C ALA A 816 17.27 -2.53 28.99
N LEU A 817 17.56 -1.46 28.23
CA LEU A 817 16.53 -0.59 27.65
C LEU A 817 15.65 -1.41 26.73
N ARG A 818 14.35 -1.50 27.06
CA ARG A 818 13.34 -2.17 26.24
C ARG A 818 12.45 -1.19 25.50
N ASP A 819 12.11 -0.07 26.14
CA ASP A 819 11.23 0.95 25.58
C ASP A 819 11.54 2.32 26.20
N THR A 820 11.12 3.39 25.50
CA THR A 820 11.23 4.78 25.95
C THR A 820 9.83 5.37 26.07
N LEU A 821 9.40 5.65 27.30
CA LEU A 821 8.06 6.18 27.59
C LEU A 821 8.01 7.69 27.29
N THR A 822 7.61 8.05 26.07
CA THR A 822 7.54 9.43 25.61
C THR A 822 6.18 10.07 25.91
N GLY A 823 6.16 11.25 26.52
CA GLY A 823 4.93 12.03 26.66
C GLY A 823 5.02 13.21 27.62
N HIS A 824 5.86 13.14 28.64
CA HIS A 824 6.12 14.30 29.48
C HIS A 824 6.84 15.40 28.69
N THR A 825 6.41 16.65 28.87
CA THR A 825 6.98 17.81 28.16
C THR A 825 8.04 18.55 28.98
N ASP A 826 8.25 18.12 30.22
CA ASP A 826 9.27 18.63 31.13
C ASP A 826 9.85 17.49 31.99
N THR A 827 10.81 17.82 32.86
CA THR A 827 11.58 16.92 33.70
C THR A 827 10.66 15.99 34.50
N VAL A 828 10.88 14.68 34.36
CA VAL A 828 10.19 13.68 35.18
C VAL A 828 10.82 13.71 36.58
N THR A 829 10.04 14.05 37.59
CA THR A 829 10.51 14.26 38.96
C THR A 829 10.33 13.04 39.86
N ALA A 830 9.40 12.13 39.53
CA ALA A 830 9.31 10.83 40.19
C ALA A 830 8.68 9.75 39.30
N VAL A 831 9.04 8.49 39.59
CA VAL A 831 8.45 7.29 38.98
C VAL A 831 8.15 6.24 40.06
N ALA A 832 7.00 5.58 39.95
CA ALA A 832 6.63 4.45 40.80
C ALA A 832 6.07 3.31 39.94
N CYS A 833 6.59 2.09 40.11
CA CYS A 833 6.07 0.91 39.43
C CYS A 833 5.12 0.15 40.37
N THR A 834 3.99 -0.32 39.83
CA THR A 834 3.04 -1.15 40.56
C THR A 834 2.36 -2.15 39.62
N THR A 835 1.43 -2.95 40.13
CA THR A 835 0.59 -3.83 39.34
C THR A 835 -0.86 -3.42 39.51
N LEU A 836 -1.56 -3.18 38.40
CA LEU A 836 -2.99 -2.84 38.37
C LEU A 836 -3.72 -3.90 37.57
N ASP A 837 -4.65 -4.62 38.21
CA ASP A 837 -5.42 -5.73 37.61
C ASP A 837 -4.56 -6.82 36.94
N GLY A 838 -3.37 -7.07 37.48
CA GLY A 838 -2.41 -8.04 36.93
C GLY A 838 -1.49 -7.50 35.83
N THR A 839 -1.70 -6.25 35.39
CA THR A 839 -0.83 -5.57 34.43
C THR A 839 0.24 -4.77 35.16
N PRO A 840 1.54 -4.95 34.86
CA PRO A 840 2.60 -4.12 35.42
C PRO A 840 2.50 -2.70 34.83
N ILE A 841 2.43 -1.68 35.68
CA ILE A 841 2.31 -0.29 35.28
C ILE A 841 3.39 0.59 35.92
N ALA A 842 3.73 1.69 35.26
CA ALA A 842 4.48 2.80 35.85
C ALA A 842 3.61 4.04 35.97
N VAL A 843 3.72 4.74 37.10
CA VAL A 843 3.14 6.06 37.33
C VAL A 843 4.29 7.06 37.33
N THR A 844 4.23 8.06 36.47
CA THR A 844 5.25 9.11 36.38
C THR A 844 4.64 10.47 36.68
N VAL A 845 5.40 11.33 37.34
CA VAL A 845 5.05 12.74 37.58
C VAL A 845 6.16 13.62 37.05
N SER A 846 5.79 14.77 36.50
CA SER A 846 6.72 15.69 35.84
C SER A 846 6.45 17.14 36.23
N ASP A 847 7.47 17.97 36.06
CA ASP A 847 7.38 19.43 36.14
C ASP A 847 6.43 20.02 35.08
N ASP A 848 5.98 19.24 34.10
CA ASP A 848 4.89 19.61 33.16
C ASP A 848 3.50 19.66 33.82
N HIS A 849 3.43 19.49 35.14
CA HIS A 849 2.21 19.47 35.95
C HIS A 849 1.26 18.32 35.64
N THR A 850 1.73 17.24 35.00
CA THR A 850 0.93 16.05 34.70
C THR A 850 1.39 14.82 35.46
N VAL A 851 0.44 13.90 35.68
CA VAL A 851 0.69 12.52 36.11
C VAL A 851 0.31 11.62 34.94
N ARG A 852 1.18 10.68 34.57
CA ARG A 852 0.93 9.73 33.49
C ARG A 852 1.04 8.31 34.00
N LEU A 853 0.20 7.43 33.45
CA LEU A 853 0.26 5.99 33.68
C LEU A 853 0.74 5.32 32.41
N TRP A 854 1.56 4.29 32.56
CA TRP A 854 2.16 3.53 31.46
C TRP A 854 1.99 2.05 31.71
N ASP A 855 1.65 1.29 30.68
CA ASP A 855 1.69 -0.17 30.70
C ASP A 855 3.12 -0.61 30.40
N LEU A 856 3.78 -1.22 31.38
CA LEU A 856 5.18 -1.65 31.25
C LEU A 856 5.35 -2.87 30.35
N THR A 857 4.27 -3.55 29.99
CA THR A 857 4.27 -4.67 29.04
C THR A 857 4.33 -4.16 27.60
N THR A 858 3.66 -3.04 27.33
CA THR A 858 3.46 -2.51 25.97
C THR A 858 4.22 -1.20 25.69
N GLY A 859 4.72 -0.53 26.74
CA GLY A 859 5.38 0.77 26.65
C GLY A 859 4.43 1.94 26.35
N GLN A 860 3.11 1.70 26.37
CA GLN A 860 2.11 2.68 25.97
C GLN A 860 1.50 3.42 27.18
N PRO A 861 1.05 4.67 27.00
CA PRO A 861 0.26 5.36 28.02
C PRO A 861 -1.10 4.67 28.24
N ILE A 862 -1.59 4.69 29.49
CA ILE A 862 -2.87 4.09 29.93
C ILE A 862 -3.96 5.16 30.03
#